data_AF-A0A401ZMX7-F1
#
_entry.id   AF-A0A401ZMX7-F1
#
_cell.length_a   1.000
_cell.length_b   1.000
_cell.length_c   1.000
_cell.angle_alpha   90.00
_cell.angle_beta   90.00
_cell.angle_gamma   90.00
#
_symmetry.space_group_name_H-M   'P 1'
#
loop_
_entity.id
_entity.type
_entity.pdbx_description
1 polymer ?
#
loop_
_entity_poly.entity_id
_entity_poly.type
_entity_poly.pdbx_seq_one_letter_code
_entity_poly.pdbx_strand_id
1 'polypeptide(L)'
;MLNQILNFIEGQYVYCPRCLHRLPIRSQVKQDVPCEECHFTIPLAYIRGCKDAPPVFVQLFGLTEAGKTMFLDMLRLHLYDMDRAWGAAGFYAQPITQLDVEHKNVLQAERVEGVLPGSTPKRDRDQNEVYIMSLKHMVRWGSRFLVVMDHAGEQFGRLVIDVAEIPFLQHTPVTIMLLSLPDLLRDKMRVDNLVNSYITSLEERRVNFARERRQLIIVFSKADIIPDLAPELRDYLSQDTVYESLKGNFTLSEAELDAYMQQMEVISHATRLWVEKSVQGGAAMLHMLDDRGIDTRFTVMSATGHPLSTDGNRLAPSPRRVLDPFFWLLEYYKRLGPQNIVQARWSTILATFLPGLRLASSLVLLILLFCCALGGGIYAFQFSQGSSAFTGLSLSLVLLCICSLVQQRLTDKHDPVLRGLLRVAIPAFFLACVALQTIPTVQQALSQIMLYQLLGISIIGTALFSCFQPAARVTAQSRVTLATIVGSAALLQYVYGAQQQLPSLPYLQTGISASTYSAINTTLVVILFCVAVLVLLLSTPERIWFDRVALGMVALVYGAFQLVYGTQEINDAFSSAGPLFQSRDNIAIINNIIIFVVAIVLPISLFILHRFARIDRLPLLILALVCAGMLNFLGDGVALPYGPYSTFTLTWTIADLLSSTQIVIYGLIIAGVLMLIRWLFTRFSGTFTFWDHVMLFFTALVCAQLQVFPWESSVLLTQTPELQATFSTLNNSIAGSLTWLMLAGSIGVLALLLLPLARQITQIERVATLISERASWLVHVPVWFEHMLIASTASGCALLIGLYGLTDPTPAILYAIGGIGITWYQIAALLFVILAIISIGRLTRPLTRSDRFLLLMNIVLCTVFYVAKGVPQIPLSSVLQNWDEGAYNSQLPNLLFGMLLAGMALIFLWWSTNQKRSGDRRLLQIIFVLALTSSVLQLWVSSLFFTLLALLALIMGVVIAALSTSSML
;
A
#
# COMPACT_ATOMS: atom_id res chain seq x y z
N MET A 1 -16.74 1.54 6.37
CA MET A 1 -15.67 0.82 7.11
C MET A 1 -14.32 1.55 7.06
N LEU A 2 -13.74 1.87 5.90
CA LEU A 2 -12.48 2.63 5.82
C LEU A 2 -12.56 4.01 6.53
N ASN A 3 -13.67 4.73 6.38
CA ASN A 3 -13.90 6.00 7.10
C ASN A 3 -14.05 5.82 8.61
N GLN A 4 -14.60 4.70 9.08
CA GLN A 4 -14.66 4.41 10.52
C GLN A 4 -13.26 4.08 11.06
N ILE A 5 -12.41 3.42 10.26
CA ILE A 5 -11.01 3.12 10.62
C ILE A 5 -10.15 4.39 10.59
N LEU A 6 -10.31 5.26 9.59
CA LEU A 6 -9.64 6.56 9.53
C LEU A 6 -10.11 7.49 10.67
N ASN A 7 -11.41 7.56 10.95
CA ASN A 7 -11.92 8.32 12.10
C ASN A 7 -11.47 7.72 13.44
N PHE A 8 -11.20 6.42 13.50
CA PHE A 8 -10.68 5.74 14.69
C PHE A 8 -9.17 5.95 14.86
N ILE A 9 -8.39 5.94 13.78
CA ILE A 9 -6.94 6.13 13.79
C ILE A 9 -6.57 7.60 13.97
N GLU A 10 -7.27 8.51 13.28
CA GLU A 10 -7.00 9.94 13.36
C GLU A 10 -7.62 10.52 14.66
N GLY A 11 -8.69 9.93 15.19
CA GLY A 11 -9.43 10.51 16.33
C GLY A 11 -10.51 11.49 15.84
N GLN A 12 -11.37 11.95 16.75
CA GLN A 12 -12.35 12.99 16.41
C GLN A 12 -11.63 14.33 16.29
N TYR A 13 -11.97 15.13 15.28
CA TYR A 13 -11.42 16.48 15.14
C TYR A 13 -12.54 17.49 15.01
N VAL A 14 -12.25 18.70 15.47
CA VAL A 14 -13.06 19.90 15.24
C VAL A 14 -12.17 20.92 14.56
N TYR A 15 -12.73 21.67 13.63
CA TYR A 15 -12.06 22.82 13.05
C TYR A 15 -12.32 24.03 13.94
N CYS A 16 -11.25 24.75 14.30
CA CYS A 16 -11.37 26.02 14.99
C CYS A 16 -12.26 26.95 14.16
N PRO A 17 -13.34 27.53 14.73
CA PRO A 17 -14.25 28.37 13.97
C PRO A 17 -13.61 29.69 13.53
N ARG A 18 -12.48 30.12 14.12
CA ARG A 18 -11.76 31.34 13.76
C ARG A 18 -10.66 31.15 12.72
N CYS A 19 -9.77 30.19 12.88
CA CYS A 19 -8.63 30.00 11.95
C CYS A 19 -8.74 28.75 11.07
N LEU A 20 -9.78 27.94 11.25
CA LEU A 20 -9.97 26.66 10.57
C LEU A 20 -8.84 25.65 10.81
N HIS A 21 -8.02 25.86 11.84
CA HIS A 21 -7.04 24.86 12.28
C HIS A 21 -7.75 23.60 12.76
N ARG A 22 -7.25 22.44 12.33
CA ARG A 22 -7.80 21.13 12.69
C ARG A 22 -7.29 20.74 14.08
N LEU A 23 -8.18 20.67 15.06
CA LEU A 23 -7.86 20.36 16.45
C LEU A 23 -8.30 18.94 16.80
N PRO A 24 -7.42 18.10 17.39
CA PRO A 24 -7.81 16.79 17.87
C PRO A 24 -8.67 16.91 19.13
N ILE A 25 -9.88 16.33 19.09
CA ILE A 25 -10.77 16.25 20.25
C ILE A 25 -10.40 15.01 21.05
N ARG A 26 -9.94 15.21 22.28
CA ARG A 26 -9.84 14.13 23.27
C ARG A 26 -11.25 13.81 23.77
N SER A 27 -11.61 12.53 23.93
CA SER A 27 -12.97 12.05 24.23
C SER A 27 -13.62 12.53 25.55
N GLN A 28 -13.00 13.47 26.27
CA GLN A 28 -13.44 13.96 27.59
C GLN A 28 -13.35 15.50 27.73
N VAL A 29 -13.61 16.27 26.67
CA VAL A 29 -13.69 17.73 26.80
C VAL A 29 -14.92 18.11 27.64
N LYS A 30 -14.70 18.73 28.81
CA LYS A 30 -15.74 19.19 29.75
C LYS A 30 -15.93 20.70 29.79
N GLN A 31 -15.02 21.45 29.18
CA GLN A 31 -14.97 22.91 29.20
C GLN A 31 -14.59 23.42 27.81
N ASP A 32 -14.73 24.72 27.58
CA ASP A 32 -14.27 25.36 26.36
C ASP A 32 -12.76 25.14 26.15
N VAL A 33 -12.34 25.07 24.88
CA VAL A 33 -10.95 24.72 24.54
C VAL A 33 -10.33 25.85 23.72
N PRO A 34 -9.23 26.47 24.17
CA PRO A 34 -8.53 27.46 23.36
C PRO A 34 -7.86 26.79 22.15
N CYS A 35 -7.97 27.40 20.98
CA CYS A 35 -7.22 26.98 19.80
C CYS A 35 -5.72 27.23 20.00
N GLU A 36 -4.88 26.25 19.69
CA GLU A 36 -3.42 26.38 19.83
C GLU A 36 -2.80 27.41 18.88
N GLU A 37 -3.44 27.68 17.73
CA GLU A 37 -2.89 28.58 16.69
C GLU A 37 -3.37 30.03 16.83
N CYS A 38 -4.67 30.25 17.09
CA CYS A 38 -5.24 31.61 17.16
C CYS A 38 -5.76 32.00 18.55
N HIS A 39 -5.59 31.15 19.56
CA HIS A 39 -6.05 31.35 20.94
C HIS A 39 -7.55 31.59 21.12
N PHE A 40 -8.36 31.40 20.07
CA PHE A 40 -9.81 31.51 20.17
C PHE A 40 -10.38 30.41 21.08
N THR A 41 -11.13 30.81 22.10
CA THR A 41 -11.83 29.90 23.02
C THR A 41 -13.00 29.25 22.31
N ILE A 42 -12.86 27.97 21.96
CA ILE A 42 -13.87 27.22 21.20
C ILE A 42 -14.96 26.75 22.16
N PRO A 43 -16.23 27.16 21.95
CA PRO A 43 -17.33 26.78 22.84
C PRO A 43 -17.54 25.27 22.89
N LEU A 44 -17.75 24.74 24.09
CA LEU A 44 -17.99 23.32 24.33
C LEU A 44 -19.22 22.81 23.58
N ALA A 45 -20.26 23.62 23.45
CA ALA A 45 -21.48 23.28 22.69
C ALA A 45 -21.19 23.05 21.20
N TYR A 46 -20.27 23.83 20.61
CA TYR A 46 -19.79 23.62 19.24
C TYR A 46 -18.99 22.32 19.12
N ILE A 47 -18.04 22.09 20.04
CA ILE A 47 -17.20 20.86 20.05
C ILE A 47 -18.08 19.60 20.14
N ARG A 48 -19.05 19.60 21.06
CA ARG A 48 -19.96 18.45 21.28
C ARG A 48 -20.90 18.25 20.11
N GLY A 49 -21.47 19.32 19.57
CA GLY A 49 -22.46 19.23 18.51
C GLY A 49 -21.86 18.94 17.12
N CYS A 50 -20.55 19.18 16.92
CA CYS A 50 -19.93 19.17 15.58
C CYS A 50 -20.05 17.82 14.88
N LYS A 51 -20.21 16.74 15.67
CA LYS A 51 -20.43 15.38 15.17
C LYS A 51 -21.80 15.24 14.50
N ASP A 52 -22.83 15.84 15.08
CA ASP A 52 -24.22 15.70 14.64
C ASP A 52 -24.63 16.82 13.68
N ALA A 53 -23.93 17.95 13.75
CA ALA A 53 -24.15 19.12 12.92
C ALA A 53 -22.79 19.59 12.37
N PRO A 54 -22.38 19.17 11.17
CA PRO A 54 -21.10 19.62 10.62
C PRO A 54 -21.12 21.14 10.37
N PRO A 55 -19.96 21.82 10.53
CA PRO A 55 -19.88 23.25 10.34
C PRO A 55 -19.87 23.64 8.87
N VAL A 56 -20.54 24.75 8.60
CA VAL A 56 -20.59 25.48 7.34
C VAL A 56 -19.86 26.79 7.61
N PHE A 57 -18.65 26.91 7.09
CA PHE A 57 -17.83 28.09 7.22
C PHE A 57 -18.15 29.02 6.07
N VAL A 58 -18.46 30.26 6.38
CA VAL A 58 -18.72 31.27 5.37
C VAL A 58 -18.03 32.57 5.75
N GLN A 59 -17.43 33.16 4.73
CA GLN A 59 -16.83 34.47 4.83
C GLN A 59 -17.77 35.50 4.22
N LEU A 60 -17.99 36.59 4.95
CA LEU A 60 -18.72 37.74 4.41
C LEU A 60 -17.73 38.80 3.92
N PHE A 61 -17.87 39.17 2.66
CA PHE A 61 -17.01 40.12 1.96
C PHE A 61 -17.85 41.26 1.40
N GLY A 62 -17.33 42.50 1.41
CA GLY A 62 -18.01 43.65 0.82
C GLY A 62 -17.45 44.98 1.33
N LEU A 63 -17.69 46.06 0.58
CA LEU A 63 -17.26 47.40 0.97
C LEU A 63 -17.96 47.90 2.25
N THR A 64 -17.42 48.96 2.84
CA THR A 64 -18.13 49.73 3.86
C THR A 64 -19.47 50.20 3.28
N GLU A 65 -20.53 50.24 4.11
CA GLU A 65 -21.90 50.58 3.69
C GLU A 65 -22.60 49.62 2.72
N ALA A 66 -21.93 48.57 2.22
CA ALA A 66 -22.54 47.56 1.34
C ALA A 66 -23.67 46.73 1.99
N GLY A 67 -23.98 46.97 3.27
CA GLY A 67 -25.09 46.34 3.99
C GLY A 67 -24.74 45.01 4.65
N LYS A 68 -23.47 44.72 4.94
CA LYS A 68 -23.01 43.48 5.60
C LYS A 68 -23.65 43.23 6.95
N THR A 69 -23.54 44.19 7.87
CA THR A 69 -24.17 44.15 9.20
C THR A 69 -25.67 43.89 9.08
N MET A 70 -26.36 44.74 8.30
CA MET A 70 -27.81 44.64 8.10
C MET A 70 -28.21 43.28 7.52
N PHE A 71 -27.45 42.74 6.57
CA PHE A 71 -27.66 41.41 6.03
C PHE A 71 -27.56 40.33 7.12
N LEU A 72 -26.51 40.36 7.94
CA LEU A 72 -26.32 39.38 9.01
C LEU A 72 -27.43 39.46 10.06
N ASP A 73 -27.83 40.66 10.44
CA ASP A 73 -28.87 40.86 11.45
C ASP A 73 -30.24 40.42 10.95
N MET A 74 -30.59 40.76 9.71
CA MET A 74 -31.82 40.28 9.07
C MET A 74 -31.78 38.76 8.83
N LEU A 75 -30.61 38.20 8.46
CA LEU A 75 -30.44 36.75 8.31
C LEU A 75 -30.69 36.04 9.65
N ARG A 76 -30.15 36.56 10.75
CA ARG A 76 -30.37 36.01 12.10
C ARG A 76 -31.85 36.04 12.48
N LEU A 77 -32.50 37.19 12.31
CA LEU A 77 -33.94 37.32 12.59
C LEU A 77 -34.77 36.34 11.77
N HIS A 78 -34.48 36.20 10.48
CA HIS A 78 -35.16 35.23 9.62
C HIS A 78 -34.89 33.80 10.08
N LEU A 79 -33.65 33.44 10.41
CA LEU A 79 -33.31 32.10 10.91
C LEU A 79 -33.99 31.78 12.25
N TYR A 80 -34.24 32.77 13.11
CA TYR A 80 -35.05 32.58 14.32
C TYR A 80 -36.53 32.34 14.02
N ASP A 81 -37.08 32.97 12.98
CA ASP A 81 -38.48 32.80 12.57
C ASP A 81 -38.72 31.59 11.65
N MET A 82 -37.65 30.95 11.15
CA MET A 82 -37.76 29.76 10.29
C MET A 82 -38.44 28.59 10.99
N ASP A 83 -38.59 28.62 12.32
CA ASP A 83 -39.41 27.67 13.08
C ASP A 83 -40.90 27.69 12.66
N ARG A 84 -41.41 28.80 12.14
CA ARG A 84 -42.77 28.88 11.60
C ARG A 84 -42.90 28.10 10.30
N ALA A 85 -41.91 28.24 9.42
CA ALA A 85 -41.91 27.59 8.11
C ALA A 85 -41.51 26.11 8.20
N TRP A 86 -40.63 25.74 9.11
CA TRP A 86 -40.07 24.38 9.26
C TRP A 86 -40.38 23.71 10.61
N GLY A 87 -41.32 24.24 11.38
CA GLY A 87 -41.67 23.72 12.71
C GLY A 87 -42.14 22.27 12.69
N ALA A 88 -42.83 21.85 11.61
CA ALA A 88 -43.23 20.46 11.42
C ALA A 88 -42.05 19.48 11.35
N ALA A 89 -40.87 19.95 10.93
CA ALA A 89 -39.63 19.16 10.92
C ALA A 89 -38.86 19.23 12.25
N GLY A 90 -39.35 20.00 13.22
CA GLY A 90 -38.67 20.25 14.49
C GLY A 90 -37.49 21.21 14.37
N PHE A 91 -37.53 22.13 13.39
CA PHE A 91 -36.47 23.11 13.20
C PHE A 91 -36.35 24.07 14.39
N TYR A 92 -35.11 24.38 14.78
CA TYR A 92 -34.80 25.49 15.66
C TYR A 92 -33.39 26.03 15.39
N ALA A 93 -33.21 27.32 15.68
CA ALA A 93 -31.93 28.01 15.61
C ALA A 93 -31.47 28.43 17.01
N GLN A 94 -30.24 28.08 17.36
CA GLN A 94 -29.65 28.36 18.68
C GLN A 94 -28.30 29.08 18.54
N PRO A 95 -28.15 30.31 19.07
CA PRO A 95 -26.84 30.95 19.19
C PRO A 95 -25.95 30.15 20.17
N ILE A 96 -24.67 30.02 19.86
CA ILE A 96 -23.75 29.17 20.62
C ILE A 96 -22.86 29.96 21.59
N THR A 97 -22.46 31.18 21.22
CA THR A 97 -21.65 32.03 22.10
C THR A 97 -22.55 32.94 22.94
N GLN A 98 -22.05 33.42 24.09
CA GLN A 98 -22.77 34.38 24.92
C GLN A 98 -23.06 35.69 24.17
N LEU A 99 -22.10 36.16 23.39
CA LEU A 99 -22.23 37.36 22.57
C LEU A 99 -23.36 37.20 21.54
N ASP A 100 -23.49 36.03 20.92
CA ASP A 100 -24.58 35.74 19.98
C ASP A 100 -25.96 35.70 20.67
N VAL A 101 -26.01 35.28 21.94
CA VAL A 101 -27.24 35.29 22.76
C VAL A 101 -27.62 36.74 23.11
N GLU A 102 -26.67 37.54 23.57
CA GLU A 102 -26.91 38.96 23.88
C GLU A 102 -27.36 39.72 22.64
N HIS A 103 -26.68 39.48 21.50
CA HIS A 103 -27.04 40.11 20.24
C HIS A 103 -28.42 39.66 19.74
N LYS A 104 -28.80 38.38 19.92
CA LYS A 104 -30.17 37.93 19.65
C LYS A 104 -31.20 38.76 20.40
N ASN A 105 -30.98 39.02 21.70
CA ASN A 105 -31.91 39.77 22.53
C ASN A 105 -32.04 41.22 22.05
N VAL A 106 -30.91 41.85 21.67
CA VAL A 106 -30.89 43.19 21.09
C VAL A 106 -31.69 43.24 19.78
N LEU A 107 -31.42 42.34 18.84
CA LEU A 107 -32.14 42.30 17.56
C LEU A 107 -33.65 42.07 17.73
N GLN A 108 -34.04 41.25 18.71
CA GLN A 108 -35.45 41.04 19.02
C GLN A 108 -36.10 42.29 19.62
N ALA A 109 -35.41 43.02 20.49
CA ALA A 109 -35.88 44.28 21.05
C ALA A 109 -36.02 45.36 19.98
N GLU A 110 -34.99 45.58 19.16
CA GLU A 110 -34.99 46.56 18.07
C GLU A 110 -36.10 46.27 17.06
N ARG A 111 -36.34 44.99 16.74
CA ARG A 111 -37.46 44.59 15.88
C ARG A 111 -38.83 44.95 16.46
N VAL A 112 -39.02 44.79 17.77
CA VAL A 112 -40.27 45.17 18.45
C VAL A 112 -40.45 46.69 18.44
N GLU A 113 -39.36 47.44 18.58
CA GLU A 113 -39.36 48.90 18.52
C GLU A 113 -39.51 49.46 17.09
N GLY A 114 -39.36 48.60 16.07
CA GLY A 114 -39.37 49.01 14.67
C GLY A 114 -38.14 49.84 14.28
N VAL A 115 -37.04 49.66 15.02
CA VAL A 115 -35.77 50.37 14.81
C VAL A 115 -34.85 49.47 13.98
N LEU A 116 -34.12 50.08 13.06
CA LEU A 116 -33.08 49.37 12.30
C LEU A 116 -31.89 49.09 13.23
N PRO A 117 -31.27 47.90 13.16
CA PRO A 117 -30.08 47.62 13.93
C PRO A 117 -29.03 48.70 13.67
N GLY A 118 -28.43 49.20 14.74
CA GLY A 118 -27.39 50.21 14.67
C GLY A 118 -26.23 49.74 13.79
N SER A 119 -25.54 50.68 13.12
CA SER A 119 -24.30 50.33 12.43
C SER A 119 -23.32 49.70 13.42
N THR A 120 -22.71 48.56 13.07
CA THR A 120 -21.76 47.89 13.96
C THR A 120 -20.67 48.90 14.36
N PRO A 121 -20.48 49.18 15.66
CA PRO A 121 -19.41 50.05 16.08
C PRO A 121 -18.08 49.46 15.60
N LYS A 122 -17.15 50.32 15.19
CA LYS A 122 -15.81 49.89 14.82
C LYS A 122 -15.16 49.23 16.03
N ARG A 123 -15.09 47.90 16.02
CA ARG A 123 -14.48 47.11 17.10
C ARG A 123 -12.96 47.07 16.91
N ASP A 124 -12.24 46.99 18.01
CA ASP A 124 -10.79 46.77 17.99
C ASP A 124 -10.50 45.39 17.39
N ARG A 125 -9.43 45.30 16.57
CA ARG A 125 -9.10 44.16 15.69
C ARG A 125 -9.06 42.79 16.38
N ASP A 126 -8.78 42.77 17.68
CA ASP A 126 -8.69 41.54 18.46
C ASP A 126 -10.06 40.88 18.65
N GLN A 127 -11.14 41.66 18.47
CA GLN A 127 -12.55 41.28 18.61
C GLN A 127 -13.21 40.89 17.28
N ASN A 128 -12.47 40.35 16.31
CA ASN A 128 -13.07 39.70 15.14
C ASN A 128 -13.86 38.47 15.60
N GLU A 129 -15.10 38.73 16.01
CA GLU A 129 -16.04 37.77 16.56
C GLU A 129 -16.51 36.85 15.47
N VAL A 130 -16.37 35.55 15.74
CA VAL A 130 -16.92 34.52 14.89
C VAL A 130 -18.34 34.24 15.36
N TYR A 131 -19.30 34.47 14.48
CA TYR A 131 -20.69 34.16 14.75
C TYR A 131 -20.91 32.65 14.62
N ILE A 132 -21.43 32.00 15.65
CA ILE A 132 -21.68 30.55 15.64
C ILE A 132 -23.13 30.27 16.01
N MET A 133 -23.88 29.71 15.06
CA MET A 133 -25.28 29.34 15.24
C MET A 133 -25.50 27.86 14.91
N SER A 134 -26.16 27.14 15.82
CA SER A 134 -26.64 25.79 15.55
C SER A 134 -28.00 25.85 14.88
N LEU A 135 -28.10 25.28 13.68
CA LEU A 135 -29.33 25.12 12.92
C LEU A 135 -29.70 23.65 12.90
N LYS A 136 -30.83 23.28 13.49
CA LYS A 136 -31.22 21.88 13.70
C LYS A 136 -32.39 21.51 12.80
N HIS A 137 -32.36 20.27 12.30
CA HIS A 137 -33.48 19.67 11.56
C HIS A 137 -33.95 20.48 10.32
N MET A 138 -33.02 21.08 9.58
CA MET A 138 -33.38 21.72 8.29
C MET A 138 -33.85 20.65 7.29
N VAL A 139 -35.02 20.86 6.69
CA VAL A 139 -35.73 19.88 5.85
C VAL A 139 -34.82 19.22 4.80
N ARG A 140 -34.06 20.03 4.04
CA ARG A 140 -33.22 19.55 2.92
C ARG A 140 -31.75 19.31 3.27
N TRP A 141 -31.22 20.01 4.27
CA TRP A 141 -29.78 20.04 4.55
C TRP A 141 -29.39 19.37 5.88
N GLY A 142 -30.37 18.99 6.70
CA GLY A 142 -30.13 18.44 8.04
C GLY A 142 -29.54 19.46 9.00
N SER A 143 -29.02 19.00 10.15
CA SER A 143 -28.44 19.89 11.16
C SER A 143 -27.06 20.41 10.75
N ARG A 144 -26.75 21.70 11.00
CA ARG A 144 -25.45 22.34 10.69
C ARG A 144 -25.07 23.38 11.74
N PHE A 145 -23.77 23.64 11.91
CA PHE A 145 -23.33 24.91 12.50
C PHE A 145 -23.09 25.92 11.38
N LEU A 146 -23.76 27.05 11.42
CA LEU A 146 -23.42 28.19 10.60
C LEU A 146 -22.33 28.98 11.33
N VAL A 147 -21.14 29.03 10.73
CA VAL A 147 -19.97 29.75 11.25
C VAL A 147 -19.65 30.89 10.29
N VAL A 148 -19.94 32.12 10.70
CA VAL A 148 -19.79 33.31 9.85
C VAL A 148 -18.69 34.20 10.43
N MET A 149 -17.77 34.62 9.57
CA MET A 149 -16.81 35.68 9.89
C MET A 149 -17.12 36.90 9.04
N ASP A 150 -17.45 38.02 9.71
CA ASP A 150 -17.63 39.32 9.07
C ASP A 150 -16.29 40.07 9.06
N HIS A 151 -15.91 40.58 7.90
CA HIS A 151 -14.68 41.34 7.73
C HIS A 151 -15.00 42.82 7.56
N ALA A 152 -14.31 43.69 8.29
CA ALA A 152 -14.54 45.13 8.22
C ALA A 152 -14.32 45.65 6.78
N GLY A 153 -15.32 46.38 6.25
CA GLY A 153 -15.30 46.90 4.88
C GLY A 153 -14.09 47.80 4.56
N GLU A 154 -13.58 48.50 5.58
CA GLU A 154 -12.45 49.43 5.47
C GLU A 154 -11.15 48.75 5.04
N GLN A 155 -10.95 47.48 5.39
CA GLN A 155 -9.74 46.74 5.03
C GLN A 155 -9.64 46.54 3.51
N PHE A 156 -10.78 46.38 2.86
CA PHE A 156 -10.86 46.13 1.42
C PHE A 156 -10.69 47.39 0.59
N GLY A 157 -11.14 48.55 1.09
CA GLY A 157 -10.86 49.83 0.43
C GLY A 157 -9.36 50.10 0.27
N ARG A 158 -8.52 49.49 1.13
CA ARG A 158 -7.06 49.59 1.08
C ARG A 158 -6.37 48.45 0.36
N LEU A 159 -7.11 47.42 -0.09
CA LEU A 159 -6.59 46.22 -0.75
C LEU A 159 -5.57 45.44 0.09
N VAL A 160 -5.55 45.61 1.42
CA VAL A 160 -4.59 44.93 2.31
C VAL A 160 -5.37 44.23 3.42
N ILE A 161 -5.51 42.90 3.28
CA ILE A 161 -6.14 42.04 4.29
C ILE A 161 -5.09 41.71 5.36
N ASP A 162 -5.43 41.93 6.63
CA ASP A 162 -4.52 41.69 7.76
C ASP A 162 -4.15 40.20 7.88
N VAL A 163 -2.89 39.90 8.17
CA VAL A 163 -2.32 38.54 8.25
C VAL A 163 -3.08 37.66 9.24
N ALA A 164 -3.62 38.23 10.31
CA ALA A 164 -4.38 37.49 11.32
C ALA A 164 -5.72 36.92 10.79
N GLU A 165 -6.30 37.54 9.76
CA GLU A 165 -7.59 37.13 9.17
C GLU A 165 -7.42 36.14 8.00
N ILE A 166 -6.17 36.02 7.53
CA ILE A 166 -5.80 35.22 6.37
C ILE A 166 -6.08 33.73 6.56
N PRO A 167 -5.88 33.09 7.73
CA PRO A 167 -6.14 31.66 7.86
C PRO A 167 -7.60 31.29 7.56
N PHE A 168 -8.56 32.10 8.01
CA PHE A 168 -9.98 31.86 7.70
C PHE A 168 -10.23 32.04 6.19
N LEU A 169 -9.82 33.17 5.62
CA LEU A 169 -9.94 33.47 4.20
C LEU A 169 -9.28 32.39 3.31
N GLN A 170 -8.12 31.89 3.71
CA GLN A 170 -7.37 30.84 3.00
C GLN A 170 -8.00 29.46 3.11
N HIS A 171 -8.92 29.19 4.02
CA HIS A 171 -9.42 27.84 4.22
C HIS A 171 -10.94 27.72 4.06
N THR A 172 -11.66 28.84 3.97
CA THR A 172 -13.11 28.87 3.77
C THR A 172 -13.48 28.61 2.31
N PRO A 173 -14.19 27.52 1.98
CA PRO A 173 -14.47 27.16 0.59
C PRO A 173 -15.47 28.10 -0.09
N VAL A 174 -16.41 28.67 0.68
CA VAL A 174 -17.50 29.51 0.17
C VAL A 174 -17.40 30.94 0.73
N THR A 175 -17.36 31.93 -0.16
CA THR A 175 -17.41 33.35 0.20
C THR A 175 -18.72 33.96 -0.27
N ILE A 176 -19.36 34.76 0.57
CA ILE A 176 -20.49 35.62 0.19
C ILE A 176 -19.94 37.03 -0.01
N MET A 177 -20.07 37.57 -1.22
CA MET A 177 -19.62 38.91 -1.60
C MET A 177 -20.82 39.83 -1.80
N LEU A 178 -21.01 40.79 -0.89
CA LEU A 178 -22.04 41.82 -0.97
C LEU A 178 -21.53 43.03 -1.76
N LEU A 179 -22.28 43.37 -2.80
CA LEU A 179 -22.01 44.49 -3.69
C LEU A 179 -23.22 45.41 -3.71
N SER A 180 -23.04 46.65 -3.28
CA SER A 180 -24.06 47.68 -3.49
C SER A 180 -23.69 48.52 -4.70
N LEU A 181 -24.39 48.30 -5.84
CA LEU A 181 -24.14 49.10 -7.05
C LEU A 181 -24.34 50.61 -6.85
N PRO A 182 -25.36 51.08 -6.11
CA PRO A 182 -25.51 52.51 -5.83
C PRO A 182 -24.30 53.10 -5.11
N ASP A 183 -23.77 52.40 -4.09
CA ASP A 183 -22.60 52.87 -3.34
C ASP A 183 -21.34 52.84 -4.23
N LEU A 184 -21.17 51.79 -5.04
CA LEU A 184 -20.07 51.69 -5.98
C LEU A 184 -20.05 52.83 -7.01
N LEU A 185 -21.22 53.14 -7.58
CA LEU A 185 -21.36 54.25 -8.52
C LEU A 185 -21.07 55.60 -7.85
N ARG A 186 -21.56 55.79 -6.61
CA ARG A 186 -21.28 57.00 -5.81
C ARG A 186 -19.78 57.17 -5.56
N ASP A 187 -19.10 56.08 -5.24
CA ASP A 187 -17.66 56.07 -4.93
C ASP A 187 -16.78 55.96 -6.19
N LYS A 188 -17.39 55.97 -7.38
CA LYS A 188 -16.73 55.79 -8.69
C LYS A 188 -15.89 54.51 -8.78
N MET A 189 -16.27 53.48 -8.03
CA MET A 189 -15.64 52.17 -8.06
C MET A 189 -16.39 51.25 -9.00
N ARG A 190 -15.64 50.42 -9.73
CA ARG A 190 -16.21 49.39 -10.59
C ARG A 190 -16.22 48.05 -9.88
N VAL A 191 -17.17 47.18 -10.22
CA VAL A 191 -17.32 45.87 -9.58
C VAL A 191 -16.11 44.96 -9.80
N ASP A 192 -15.51 45.02 -11.00
CA ASP A 192 -14.32 44.26 -11.35
C ASP A 192 -13.12 44.61 -10.45
N ASN A 193 -12.98 45.85 -10.00
CA ASN A 193 -11.89 46.23 -9.08
C ASN A 193 -11.97 45.48 -7.75
N LEU A 194 -13.18 45.26 -7.22
CA LEU A 194 -13.38 44.55 -5.96
C LEU A 194 -13.09 43.05 -6.11
N VAL A 195 -13.59 42.44 -7.19
CA VAL A 195 -13.33 41.03 -7.45
C VAL A 195 -11.85 40.80 -7.74
N ASN A 196 -11.21 41.71 -8.47
CA ASN A 196 -9.77 41.65 -8.69
C ASN A 196 -9.00 41.76 -7.37
N SER A 197 -9.42 42.62 -6.43
CA SER A 197 -8.83 42.70 -5.09
C SER A 197 -8.93 41.39 -4.32
N TYR A 198 -10.13 40.80 -4.29
CA TYR A 198 -10.38 39.51 -3.63
C TYR A 198 -9.49 38.41 -4.21
N ILE A 199 -9.48 38.31 -5.54
CA ILE A 199 -8.64 37.36 -6.28
C ILE A 199 -7.16 37.58 -5.96
N THR A 200 -6.67 38.81 -6.12
CA THR A 200 -5.26 39.15 -5.94
C THR A 200 -4.81 38.82 -4.52
N SER A 201 -5.63 39.17 -3.52
CA SER A 201 -5.34 38.88 -2.10
C SER A 201 -5.22 37.37 -1.82
N LEU A 202 -6.04 36.55 -2.47
CA LEU A 202 -5.98 35.09 -2.33
C LEU A 202 -4.81 34.47 -3.11
N GLU A 203 -4.51 35.00 -4.30
CA GLU A 203 -3.37 34.57 -5.13
C GLU A 203 -2.02 34.89 -4.46
N GLU A 204 -1.87 36.09 -3.89
CA GLU A 204 -0.72 36.49 -3.08
C GLU A 204 -0.46 35.51 -1.93
N ARG A 205 -1.54 34.90 -1.43
CA ARG A 205 -1.55 33.93 -0.34
C ARG A 205 -1.55 32.48 -0.82
N ARG A 206 -1.27 32.25 -2.11
CA ARG A 206 -1.07 30.95 -2.77
C ARG A 206 -2.30 30.05 -2.76
N VAL A 207 -3.49 30.61 -2.69
CA VAL A 207 -4.73 29.86 -2.85
C VAL A 207 -4.92 29.49 -4.31
N ASN A 208 -5.16 28.19 -4.57
CA ASN A 208 -5.47 27.73 -5.92
C ASN A 208 -6.98 27.49 -6.03
N PHE A 209 -7.70 28.41 -6.67
CA PHE A 209 -9.16 28.40 -6.73
C PHE A 209 -9.75 27.10 -7.28
N ALA A 210 -9.26 26.62 -8.43
CA ALA A 210 -9.76 25.41 -9.06
C ALA A 210 -9.46 24.13 -8.24
N ARG A 211 -8.26 24.03 -7.67
CA ARG A 211 -7.88 22.95 -6.73
C ARG A 211 -8.80 22.92 -5.53
N GLU A 212 -8.98 24.08 -4.93
CA GLU A 212 -9.66 24.25 -3.66
C GLU A 212 -11.17 24.36 -3.83
N ARG A 213 -11.65 24.30 -5.09
CA ARG A 213 -13.06 24.38 -5.48
C ARG A 213 -13.72 25.59 -4.84
N ARG A 214 -13.07 26.75 -4.94
CA ARG A 214 -13.58 28.00 -4.38
C ARG A 214 -14.91 28.36 -5.01
N GLN A 215 -15.83 28.76 -4.16
CA GLN A 215 -17.19 29.10 -4.50
C GLN A 215 -17.48 30.52 -4.04
N LEU A 216 -18.13 31.30 -4.88
CA LEU A 216 -18.43 32.70 -4.63
C LEU A 216 -19.92 32.95 -4.84
N ILE A 217 -20.59 33.45 -3.81
CA ILE A 217 -21.98 33.87 -3.87
C ILE A 217 -21.98 35.39 -3.95
N ILE A 218 -22.27 35.93 -5.13
CA ILE A 218 -22.30 37.36 -5.39
C ILE A 218 -23.72 37.86 -5.12
N VAL A 219 -23.83 38.78 -4.18
CA VAL A 219 -25.08 39.32 -3.69
C VAL A 219 -25.15 40.81 -4.02
N PHE A 220 -26.06 41.19 -4.91
CA PHE A 220 -26.34 42.60 -5.16
C PHE A 220 -27.26 43.13 -4.06
N SER A 221 -26.67 43.83 -3.10
CA SER A 221 -27.39 44.43 -1.99
C SER A 221 -28.01 45.78 -2.39
N LYS A 222 -29.05 46.19 -1.66
CA LYS A 222 -29.85 47.38 -1.97
C LYS A 222 -30.41 47.33 -3.40
N ALA A 223 -30.81 46.14 -3.85
CA ALA A 223 -31.27 45.94 -5.22
C ALA A 223 -32.56 46.73 -5.54
N ASP A 224 -33.34 47.08 -4.52
CA ASP A 224 -34.58 47.86 -4.62
C ASP A 224 -34.36 49.30 -5.10
N ILE A 225 -33.16 49.85 -4.94
CA ILE A 225 -32.83 51.22 -5.38
C ILE A 225 -31.97 51.25 -6.65
N ILE A 226 -31.74 50.11 -7.30
CA ILE A 226 -31.00 50.04 -8.57
C ILE A 226 -31.95 50.43 -9.72
N PRO A 227 -31.73 51.57 -10.40
CA PRO A 227 -32.70 52.13 -11.35
C PRO A 227 -32.92 51.25 -12.59
N ASP A 228 -31.85 50.60 -13.06
CA ASP A 228 -31.77 49.79 -14.28
C ASP A 228 -31.77 48.28 -13.99
N LEU A 229 -32.29 47.86 -12.83
CA LEU A 229 -32.48 46.45 -12.51
C LEU A 229 -33.47 45.81 -13.51
N ALA A 230 -33.08 44.67 -14.09
CA ALA A 230 -33.92 43.93 -15.03
C ALA A 230 -35.32 43.64 -14.45
N PRO A 231 -36.41 43.73 -15.25
CA PRO A 231 -37.77 43.57 -14.75
C PRO A 231 -38.00 42.24 -14.01
N GLU A 232 -37.50 41.14 -14.56
CA GLU A 232 -37.59 39.80 -13.96
C GLU A 232 -36.92 39.72 -12.57
N LEU A 233 -35.82 40.45 -12.35
CA LEU A 233 -35.13 40.51 -11.06
C LEU A 233 -35.89 41.39 -10.06
N ARG A 234 -36.52 42.46 -10.54
CA ARG A 234 -37.40 43.33 -9.73
C ARG A 234 -38.65 42.58 -9.27
N ASP A 235 -39.27 41.85 -10.19
CA ASP A 235 -40.42 40.98 -9.89
C ASP A 235 -40.02 39.91 -8.88
N TYR A 236 -38.87 39.26 -9.10
CA TYR A 236 -38.32 38.31 -8.13
C TYR A 236 -38.09 38.95 -6.76
N LEU A 237 -37.51 40.15 -6.68
CA LEU A 237 -37.30 40.83 -5.40
C LEU A 237 -38.63 41.14 -4.68
N SER A 238 -39.69 41.45 -5.43
CA SER A 238 -41.01 41.73 -4.87
C SER A 238 -41.75 40.49 -4.35
N GLN A 239 -41.55 39.33 -4.98
CA GLN A 239 -42.30 38.09 -4.74
C GLN A 239 -41.60 37.13 -3.76
N ASP A 240 -41.16 37.61 -2.60
CA ASP A 240 -40.44 36.78 -1.62
C ASP A 240 -41.35 35.78 -0.88
N THR A 241 -41.55 34.62 -1.49
CA THR A 241 -42.38 33.51 -0.98
C THR A 241 -41.90 32.99 0.37
N VAL A 242 -40.59 32.99 0.64
CA VAL A 242 -40.04 32.52 1.92
C VAL A 242 -40.36 33.55 3.00
N TYR A 243 -40.17 34.83 2.72
CA TYR A 243 -40.54 35.90 3.65
C TYR A 243 -42.06 35.93 3.93
N GLU A 244 -42.89 35.72 2.92
CA GLU A 244 -44.33 35.57 3.10
C GLU A 244 -44.69 34.38 3.99
N SER A 245 -43.97 33.25 3.82
CA SER A 245 -44.13 32.06 4.67
C SER A 245 -43.72 32.33 6.13
N LEU A 246 -42.72 33.17 6.38
CA LEU A 246 -42.32 33.57 7.75
C LEU A 246 -43.37 34.45 8.45
N LYS A 247 -44.15 35.21 7.67
CA LYS A 247 -45.28 35.99 8.19
C LYS A 247 -46.56 35.18 8.35
N GLY A 248 -46.76 34.17 7.51
CA GLY A 248 -47.97 33.33 7.49
C GLY A 248 -47.83 32.02 8.28
N ASN A 249 -48.87 31.19 8.19
CA ASN A 249 -48.88 29.81 8.71
C ASN A 249 -48.52 28.79 7.62
N PHE A 250 -47.77 29.20 6.60
CA PHE A 250 -47.41 28.32 5.48
C PHE A 250 -46.16 27.51 5.83
N THR A 251 -46.23 26.18 5.71
CA THR A 251 -45.09 25.31 5.93
C THR A 251 -44.33 25.09 4.63
N LEU A 252 -43.02 25.33 4.62
CA LEU A 252 -42.16 25.08 3.47
C LEU A 252 -41.76 23.60 3.44
N SER A 253 -42.44 22.81 2.62
CA SER A 253 -42.12 21.40 2.37
C SER A 253 -40.82 21.24 1.57
N GLU A 254 -40.28 20.01 1.52
CA GLU A 254 -39.09 19.71 0.72
C GLU A 254 -39.31 19.97 -0.78
N ALA A 255 -40.49 19.62 -1.31
CA ALA A 255 -40.83 19.83 -2.71
C ALA A 255 -40.93 21.32 -3.08
N GLU A 256 -41.51 22.15 -2.20
CA GLU A 256 -41.57 23.60 -2.40
C GLU A 256 -40.19 24.23 -2.30
N LEU A 257 -39.35 23.75 -1.38
CA LEU A 257 -37.96 24.20 -1.28
C LEU A 257 -37.15 23.79 -2.52
N ASP A 258 -37.40 22.61 -3.09
CA ASP A 258 -36.78 22.19 -4.35
C ASP A 258 -37.20 23.08 -5.52
N ALA A 259 -38.50 23.41 -5.63
CA ALA A 259 -39.01 24.36 -6.62
C ALA A 259 -38.40 25.76 -6.41
N TYR A 260 -38.25 26.18 -5.15
CA TYR A 260 -37.60 27.44 -4.79
C TYR A 260 -36.13 27.47 -5.24
N MET A 261 -35.37 26.40 -4.97
CA MET A 261 -33.98 26.29 -5.40
C MET A 261 -33.83 26.27 -6.93
N GLN A 262 -34.78 25.69 -7.66
CA GLN A 262 -34.83 25.76 -9.13
C GLN A 262 -35.09 27.19 -9.60
N GLN A 263 -36.03 27.91 -8.97
CA GLN A 263 -36.27 29.32 -9.27
C GLN A 263 -35.03 30.17 -8.98
N MET A 264 -34.35 29.95 -7.85
CA MET A 264 -33.09 30.62 -7.52
C MET A 264 -32.01 30.38 -8.59
N GLU A 265 -31.91 29.16 -9.13
CA GLU A 265 -30.96 28.86 -10.22
C GLU A 265 -31.27 29.67 -11.49
N VAL A 266 -32.56 29.76 -11.87
CA VAL A 266 -33.01 30.58 -13.00
C VAL A 266 -32.67 32.06 -12.78
N ILE A 267 -32.96 32.58 -11.58
CA ILE A 267 -32.66 33.97 -11.22
C ILE A 267 -31.16 34.23 -11.13
N SER A 268 -30.36 33.28 -10.65
CA SER A 268 -28.91 33.38 -10.67
C SER A 268 -28.39 33.52 -12.10
N HIS A 269 -28.96 32.80 -13.06
CA HIS A 269 -28.61 32.93 -14.48
C HIS A 269 -29.06 34.27 -15.07
N ALA A 270 -30.29 34.71 -14.80
CA ALA A 270 -30.80 36.01 -15.21
C ALA A 270 -29.95 37.17 -14.64
N THR A 271 -29.59 37.09 -13.37
CA THR A 271 -28.71 38.06 -12.70
C THR A 271 -27.34 38.09 -13.36
N ARG A 272 -26.76 36.92 -13.66
CA ARG A 272 -25.47 36.84 -14.37
C ARG A 272 -25.52 37.53 -15.74
N LEU A 273 -26.57 37.28 -16.54
CA LEU A 273 -26.76 37.94 -17.84
C LEU A 273 -26.95 39.44 -17.72
N TRP A 274 -27.69 39.91 -16.71
CA TRP A 274 -27.88 41.33 -16.44
C TRP A 274 -26.55 41.99 -16.02
N VAL A 275 -25.76 41.34 -15.17
CA VAL A 275 -24.42 41.81 -14.79
C VAL A 275 -23.51 41.95 -16.00
N GLU A 276 -23.53 40.97 -16.90
CA GLU A 276 -22.72 40.99 -18.11
C GLU A 276 -23.07 42.18 -19.01
N LYS A 277 -24.36 42.48 -19.17
CA LYS A 277 -24.86 43.48 -20.13
C LYS A 277 -24.95 44.90 -19.59
N SER A 278 -25.36 45.05 -18.32
CA SER A 278 -25.80 46.34 -17.78
C SER A 278 -24.87 46.89 -16.71
N VAL A 279 -24.14 46.04 -15.97
CA VAL A 279 -23.31 46.50 -14.85
C VAL A 279 -21.93 46.92 -15.34
N GLN A 280 -21.50 48.14 -15.00
CA GLN A 280 -20.19 48.64 -15.38
C GLN A 280 -19.07 47.76 -14.78
N GLY A 281 -18.27 47.14 -15.65
CA GLY A 281 -17.22 46.19 -15.27
C GLY A 281 -17.73 44.76 -15.01
N GLY A 282 -19.04 44.50 -15.15
CA GLY A 282 -19.64 43.20 -14.88
C GLY A 282 -19.13 42.08 -15.79
N ALA A 283 -19.08 42.30 -17.11
CA ALA A 283 -18.50 41.32 -18.05
C ALA A 283 -17.04 40.96 -17.71
N ALA A 284 -16.21 41.97 -17.40
CA ALA A 284 -14.83 41.77 -17.00
C ALA A 284 -14.72 40.95 -15.70
N MET A 285 -15.57 41.25 -14.70
CA MET A 285 -15.67 40.47 -13.48
C MET A 285 -15.99 38.99 -13.76
N LEU A 286 -16.99 38.71 -14.60
CA LEU A 286 -17.41 37.34 -14.91
C LEU A 286 -16.28 36.55 -15.57
N HIS A 287 -15.62 37.14 -16.56
CA HIS A 287 -14.49 36.50 -17.23
C HIS A 287 -13.35 36.21 -16.25
N MET A 288 -13.02 37.15 -15.34
CA MET A 288 -11.98 36.93 -14.33
C MET A 288 -12.28 35.77 -13.39
N LEU A 289 -13.54 35.54 -13.04
CA LEU A 289 -13.99 34.45 -12.16
C LEU A 289 -13.97 33.10 -12.90
N ASP A 290 -14.50 33.07 -14.13
CA ASP A 290 -14.52 31.88 -14.98
C ASP A 290 -13.10 31.41 -15.32
N ASP A 291 -12.20 32.33 -15.67
CA ASP A 291 -10.79 32.06 -15.98
C ASP A 291 -10.06 31.34 -14.83
N ARG A 292 -10.50 31.58 -13.59
CA ARG A 292 -9.93 30.98 -12.37
C ARG A 292 -10.66 29.71 -11.93
N GLY A 293 -11.72 29.33 -12.63
CA GLY A 293 -12.57 28.20 -12.27
C GLY A 293 -13.25 28.38 -10.92
N ILE A 294 -13.62 29.62 -10.56
CA ILE A 294 -14.41 29.91 -9.37
C ILE A 294 -15.88 29.66 -9.73
N ASP A 295 -16.54 28.77 -9.01
CA ASP A 295 -17.98 28.52 -9.18
C ASP A 295 -18.76 29.68 -8.55
N THR A 296 -19.58 30.36 -9.35
CA THR A 296 -20.29 31.58 -8.93
C THR A 296 -21.80 31.38 -8.93
N ARG A 297 -22.47 31.77 -7.83
CA ARG A 297 -23.92 32.00 -7.80
C ARG A 297 -24.22 33.49 -7.64
N PHE A 298 -25.30 33.94 -8.24
CA PHE A 298 -25.77 35.31 -8.16
C PHE A 298 -27.12 35.38 -7.48
N THR A 299 -27.33 36.42 -6.68
CA THR A 299 -28.64 36.76 -6.15
C THR A 299 -28.75 38.27 -5.92
N VAL A 300 -29.99 38.76 -5.86
CA VAL A 300 -30.34 40.15 -5.57
C VAL A 300 -31.08 40.18 -4.25
N MET A 301 -30.78 41.16 -3.39
CA MET A 301 -31.48 41.30 -2.12
C MET A 301 -31.72 42.75 -1.75
N SER A 302 -32.75 42.97 -0.94
CA SER A 302 -33.02 44.25 -0.29
C SER A 302 -33.17 44.01 1.20
N ALA A 303 -32.19 44.43 2.00
CA ALA A 303 -32.25 44.18 3.45
C ALA A 303 -33.22 45.15 4.16
N THR A 304 -33.48 46.32 3.59
CA THR A 304 -34.43 47.31 4.15
C THR A 304 -35.83 47.16 3.55
N GLY A 305 -35.96 46.60 2.34
CA GLY A 305 -37.22 46.43 1.62
C GLY A 305 -37.74 47.70 0.93
N HIS A 306 -37.25 48.87 1.34
CA HIS A 306 -37.58 50.17 0.78
C HIS A 306 -36.36 51.12 0.86
N PRO A 307 -36.30 52.15 -0.02
CA PRO A 307 -35.38 53.27 0.16
C PRO A 307 -35.67 53.96 1.51
N LEU A 308 -34.61 54.20 2.29
CA LEU A 308 -34.71 54.96 3.52
C LEU A 308 -35.08 56.41 3.16
N SER A 309 -36.25 56.89 3.59
CA SER A 309 -36.59 58.30 3.42
C SER A 309 -35.70 59.15 4.34
N THR A 310 -35.32 60.34 3.88
CA THR A 310 -34.50 61.30 4.63
C THR A 310 -35.15 61.76 5.93
N ASP A 311 -36.46 61.55 6.10
CA ASP A 311 -37.22 61.94 7.29
C ASP A 311 -37.09 60.94 8.46
N GLY A 312 -36.25 59.91 8.34
CA GLY A 312 -35.75 59.10 9.47
C GLY A 312 -36.81 58.33 10.27
N ASN A 313 -38.07 58.31 9.83
CA ASN A 313 -39.18 57.85 10.65
C ASN A 313 -39.64 56.43 10.28
N ARG A 314 -39.24 55.48 11.13
CA ARG A 314 -40.00 54.30 11.60
C ARG A 314 -40.62 53.35 10.57
N LEU A 315 -40.11 53.26 9.35
CA LEU A 315 -40.50 52.15 8.49
C LEU A 315 -39.73 50.90 8.95
N ALA A 316 -40.44 49.97 9.58
CA ALA A 316 -39.90 48.67 9.92
C ALA A 316 -39.33 48.01 8.65
N PRO A 317 -38.08 47.52 8.67
CA PRO A 317 -37.47 46.91 7.50
C PRO A 317 -38.33 45.75 7.01
N SER A 318 -38.51 45.68 5.70
CA SER A 318 -39.15 44.55 5.03
C SER A 318 -38.12 43.79 4.20
N PRO A 319 -37.12 43.14 4.83
CA PRO A 319 -36.07 42.44 4.11
C PRO A 319 -36.64 41.44 3.09
N ARG A 320 -36.13 41.50 1.86
CA ARG A 320 -36.45 40.61 0.75
C ARG A 320 -35.22 39.83 0.33
N ARG A 321 -35.38 38.53 0.13
CA ARG A 321 -34.38 37.58 -0.39
C ARG A 321 -33.13 37.42 0.48
N VAL A 322 -33.22 37.77 1.76
CA VAL A 322 -32.08 37.67 2.71
C VAL A 322 -31.65 36.22 2.97
N LEU A 323 -32.55 35.24 2.79
CA LEU A 323 -32.22 33.82 2.96
C LEU A 323 -31.57 33.18 1.72
N ASP A 324 -31.64 33.82 0.55
CA ASP A 324 -31.12 33.25 -0.69
C ASP A 324 -29.61 32.99 -0.65
N PRO A 325 -28.75 33.94 -0.21
CA PRO A 325 -27.32 33.67 -0.10
C PRO A 325 -27.04 32.49 0.85
N PHE A 326 -27.83 32.35 1.91
CA PHE A 326 -27.70 31.27 2.87
C PHE A 326 -28.10 29.91 2.28
N PHE A 327 -29.17 29.84 1.48
CA PHE A 327 -29.54 28.59 0.80
C PHE A 327 -28.51 28.16 -0.24
N TRP A 328 -27.92 29.12 -0.98
CA TRP A 328 -26.79 28.81 -1.87
C TRP A 328 -25.58 28.24 -1.13
N LEU A 329 -25.25 28.83 0.02
CA LEU A 329 -24.18 28.35 0.89
C LEU A 329 -24.41 26.89 1.31
N LEU A 330 -25.62 26.56 1.77
CA LEU A 330 -25.96 25.19 2.17
C LEU A 330 -25.90 24.21 1.00
N GLU A 331 -26.36 24.64 -0.18
CA GLU A 331 -26.33 23.82 -1.40
C GLU A 331 -24.89 23.52 -1.85
N TYR A 332 -23.99 24.50 -1.76
CA TYR A 332 -22.58 24.30 -2.02
C TYR A 332 -21.94 23.27 -1.09
N TYR A 333 -22.20 23.37 0.21
CA TYR A 333 -21.72 22.37 1.18
C TYR A 333 -22.34 20.99 0.98
N LYS A 334 -23.61 20.91 0.55
CA LYS A 334 -24.26 19.65 0.17
C LYS A 334 -23.51 18.98 -0.99
N ARG A 335 -23.12 19.74 -2.02
CA ARG A 335 -22.37 19.24 -3.20
C ARG A 335 -20.92 18.88 -2.88
N LEU A 336 -20.25 19.65 -2.02
CA LEU A 336 -18.89 19.33 -1.58
C LEU A 336 -18.87 18.00 -0.80
N GLY A 337 -19.93 17.68 -0.07
CA GLY A 337 -20.00 16.47 0.75
C GLY A 337 -18.98 16.48 1.89
N PRO A 338 -19.10 15.57 2.86
CA PRO A 338 -18.23 15.56 4.04
C PRO A 338 -16.75 15.25 3.74
N GLN A 339 -16.43 14.72 2.54
CA GLN A 339 -15.08 14.23 2.20
C GLN A 339 -14.20 15.23 1.43
N ASN A 340 -14.78 16.18 0.68
CA ASN A 340 -13.97 17.03 -0.22
C ASN A 340 -13.23 18.16 0.51
N ILE A 341 -13.65 18.55 1.72
CA ILE A 341 -12.96 19.58 2.54
C ILE A 341 -11.54 19.12 2.91
N VAL A 342 -11.30 17.80 3.05
CA VAL A 342 -9.99 17.24 3.41
C VAL A 342 -9.11 16.96 2.17
N GLN A 343 -9.71 16.73 1.01
CA GLN A 343 -9.02 16.23 -0.19
C GLN A 343 -8.36 17.34 -1.04
N ALA A 344 -8.88 18.57 -0.95
CA ALA A 344 -8.43 19.73 -1.70
C ALA A 344 -7.02 20.24 -1.33
N ARG A 345 -6.36 19.72 -0.29
CA ARG A 345 -4.97 20.12 0.08
C ARG A 345 -3.90 19.12 -0.36
N TRP A 346 -4.26 17.94 -0.86
CA TRP A 346 -3.31 16.91 -1.32
C TRP A 346 -3.04 16.94 -2.84
N SER A 347 -3.96 17.44 -3.68
CA SER A 347 -3.85 17.41 -5.16
C SER A 347 -2.86 18.40 -5.88
N THR A 348 -2.91 19.74 -5.79
CA THR A 348 -1.94 20.77 -6.26
C THR A 348 -0.51 20.56 -5.83
N ILE A 349 -0.20 20.06 -4.63
CA ILE A 349 1.21 19.78 -4.32
C ILE A 349 1.75 18.71 -5.28
N LEU A 350 0.88 17.82 -5.76
CA LEU A 350 1.19 16.78 -6.73
C LEU A 350 0.91 17.18 -8.19
N ALA A 351 0.03 18.14 -8.48
CA ALA A 351 -0.44 18.42 -9.84
C ALA A 351 0.47 19.36 -10.65
N THR A 352 1.19 20.29 -10.03
CA THR A 352 1.96 21.32 -10.77
C THR A 352 3.28 20.83 -11.38
N PHE A 353 3.86 19.71 -10.92
CA PHE A 353 5.20 19.28 -11.34
C PHE A 353 5.23 18.02 -12.24
N LEU A 354 4.07 17.45 -12.57
CA LEU A 354 3.98 16.03 -12.89
C LEU A 354 3.67 15.67 -14.36
N PRO A 355 2.89 16.44 -15.14
CA PRO A 355 2.48 16.01 -16.47
C PRO A 355 3.58 16.12 -17.54
N GLY A 356 4.26 17.27 -17.66
CA GLY A 356 5.28 17.51 -18.70
C GLY A 356 6.52 16.62 -18.55
N LEU A 357 6.97 16.39 -17.32
CA LEU A 357 8.09 15.49 -17.03
C LEU A 357 7.74 14.02 -17.24
N ARG A 358 6.46 13.63 -17.12
CA ARG A 358 6.03 12.24 -17.29
C ARG A 358 5.95 11.83 -18.75
N LEU A 359 5.42 12.68 -19.63
CA LEU A 359 5.27 12.35 -21.05
C LEU A 359 6.63 12.24 -21.75
N ALA A 360 7.52 13.21 -21.49
CA ALA A 360 8.88 13.21 -22.03
C ALA A 360 9.71 12.04 -21.48
N SER A 361 9.63 11.76 -20.17
CA SER A 361 10.37 10.62 -19.59
C SER A 361 9.83 9.27 -20.01
N SER A 362 8.53 9.10 -20.25
CA SER A 362 7.97 7.84 -20.74
C SER A 362 8.32 7.58 -22.20
N LEU A 363 8.34 8.61 -23.05
CA LEU A 363 8.70 8.46 -24.45
C LEU A 363 10.19 8.14 -24.61
N VAL A 364 11.05 8.87 -23.89
CA VAL A 364 12.50 8.61 -23.87
C VAL A 364 12.80 7.21 -23.32
N LEU A 365 12.08 6.76 -22.29
CA LEU A 365 12.24 5.41 -21.73
C LEU A 365 11.82 4.31 -22.71
N LEU A 366 10.73 4.50 -23.45
CA LEU A 366 10.26 3.54 -24.45
C LEU A 366 11.27 3.40 -25.59
N ILE A 367 11.80 4.53 -26.06
CA ILE A 367 12.82 4.57 -27.12
C ILE A 367 14.11 3.89 -26.62
N LEU A 368 14.53 4.16 -25.39
CA LEU A 368 15.77 3.60 -24.83
C LEU A 368 15.65 2.09 -24.57
N LEU A 369 14.51 1.61 -24.06
CA LEU A 369 14.24 0.17 -23.91
C LEU A 369 14.15 -0.55 -25.25
N PHE A 370 13.54 0.09 -26.26
CA PHE A 370 13.50 -0.46 -27.62
C PHE A 370 14.90 -0.56 -28.23
N CYS A 371 15.72 0.48 -28.12
CA CYS A 371 17.10 0.47 -28.59
C CYS A 371 17.96 -0.57 -27.84
N CYS A 372 17.77 -0.74 -26.53
CA CYS A 372 18.47 -1.77 -25.76
C CYS A 372 18.03 -3.18 -26.12
N ALA A 373 16.73 -3.41 -26.36
CA ALA A 373 16.22 -4.72 -26.77
C ALA A 373 16.70 -5.09 -28.19
N LEU A 374 16.68 -4.11 -29.11
CA LEU A 374 17.15 -4.29 -30.48
C LEU A 374 18.67 -4.50 -30.53
N GLY A 375 19.44 -3.63 -29.86
CA GLY A 375 20.89 -3.71 -29.80
C GLY A 375 21.38 -4.95 -29.05
N GLY A 376 20.74 -5.30 -27.93
CA GLY A 376 21.02 -6.53 -27.18
C GLY A 376 20.65 -7.79 -27.97
N GLY A 377 19.57 -7.77 -28.75
CA GLY A 377 19.20 -8.87 -29.64
C GLY A 377 20.18 -9.06 -30.79
N ILE A 378 20.63 -7.97 -31.43
CA ILE A 378 21.64 -8.01 -32.50
C ILE A 378 22.99 -8.49 -31.94
N TYR A 379 23.40 -8.00 -30.77
CA TYR A 379 24.62 -8.42 -30.10
C TYR A 379 24.58 -9.89 -29.68
N ALA A 380 23.47 -10.34 -29.07
CA ALA A 380 23.27 -11.74 -28.70
C ALA A 380 23.26 -12.67 -29.92
N PHE A 381 22.71 -12.21 -31.05
CA PHE A 381 22.74 -12.95 -32.32
C PHE A 381 24.18 -13.09 -32.87
N GLN A 382 24.98 -12.02 -32.80
CA GLN A 382 26.39 -12.05 -33.22
C GLN A 382 27.25 -12.92 -32.30
N PHE A 383 27.07 -12.81 -30.98
CA PHE A 383 27.84 -13.56 -29.98
C PHE A 383 27.50 -15.05 -29.98
N SER A 384 26.24 -15.40 -30.25
CA SER A 384 25.78 -16.81 -30.33
C SER A 384 26.00 -17.46 -31.70
N GLN A 385 26.88 -16.90 -32.52
CA GLN A 385 27.21 -17.40 -33.87
C GLN A 385 25.95 -17.58 -34.76
N GLY A 386 24.94 -16.72 -34.60
CA GLY A 386 23.71 -16.75 -35.41
C GLY A 386 22.58 -17.63 -34.85
N SER A 387 22.65 -18.08 -33.59
CA SER A 387 21.57 -18.87 -32.97
C SER A 387 20.31 -18.03 -32.72
N SER A 388 19.29 -18.24 -33.57
CA SER A 388 17.98 -17.60 -33.44
C SER A 388 17.23 -18.01 -32.16
N ALA A 389 17.47 -19.24 -31.66
CA ALA A 389 16.87 -19.74 -30.43
C ALA A 389 17.41 -19.03 -29.17
N PHE A 390 18.72 -18.77 -29.12
CA PHE A 390 19.33 -18.01 -28.03
C PHE A 390 18.86 -16.55 -28.04
N THR A 391 18.81 -15.95 -29.23
CA THR A 391 18.26 -14.60 -29.42
C THR A 391 16.80 -14.52 -28.98
N GLY A 392 15.99 -15.54 -29.30
CA GLY A 392 14.60 -15.68 -28.86
C GLY A 392 14.45 -15.78 -27.34
N LEU A 393 15.35 -16.48 -26.66
CA LEU A 393 15.39 -16.55 -25.19
C LEU A 393 15.68 -15.17 -24.57
N SER A 394 16.71 -14.48 -25.07
CA SER A 394 17.08 -13.14 -24.60
C SER A 394 15.94 -12.13 -24.79
N LEU A 395 15.28 -12.15 -25.96
CA LEU A 395 14.17 -11.25 -26.27
C LEU A 395 12.93 -11.55 -25.40
N SER A 396 12.67 -12.82 -25.11
CA SER A 396 11.57 -13.25 -24.21
C SER A 396 11.80 -12.81 -22.76
N LEU A 397 13.05 -12.85 -22.28
CA LEU A 397 13.42 -12.35 -20.95
C LEU A 397 13.27 -10.82 -20.84
N VAL A 398 13.65 -10.09 -21.89
CA VAL A 398 13.48 -8.63 -21.95
C VAL A 398 11.99 -8.26 -21.99
N LEU A 399 11.18 -8.95 -22.79
CA LEU A 399 9.73 -8.76 -22.84
C LEU A 399 9.07 -9.07 -21.49
N LEU A 400 9.49 -10.15 -20.82
CA LEU A 400 9.00 -10.50 -19.48
C LEU A 400 9.32 -9.41 -18.46
N CYS A 401 10.50 -8.79 -18.53
CA CYS A 401 10.86 -7.64 -17.70
C CYS A 401 10.01 -6.40 -18.01
N ILE A 402 9.78 -6.09 -19.29
CA ILE A 402 8.97 -4.95 -19.73
C ILE A 402 7.51 -5.13 -19.29
N CYS A 403 6.92 -6.31 -19.50
CA CYS A 403 5.57 -6.62 -19.04
C CYS A 403 5.45 -6.48 -17.51
N SER A 404 6.44 -6.96 -16.77
CA SER A 404 6.47 -6.81 -15.31
C SER A 404 6.53 -5.34 -14.88
N LEU A 405 7.29 -4.50 -15.59
CA LEU A 405 7.38 -3.05 -15.35
C LEU A 405 6.09 -2.31 -15.68
N VAL A 406 5.47 -2.61 -16.82
CA VAL A 406 4.20 -2.00 -17.24
C VAL A 406 3.08 -2.39 -16.27
N GLN A 407 3.05 -3.64 -15.82
CA GLN A 407 2.09 -4.10 -14.81
C GLN A 407 2.25 -3.35 -13.47
N GLN A 408 3.48 -3.04 -13.07
CA GLN A 408 3.73 -2.26 -11.85
C GLN A 408 3.30 -0.79 -11.97
N ARG A 409 3.40 -0.19 -13.17
CA ARG A 409 3.03 1.22 -13.40
C ARG A 409 1.54 1.48 -13.63
N LEU A 410 0.79 0.48 -14.08
CA LEU A 410 -0.67 0.56 -14.22
C LEU A 410 -1.36 0.56 -12.85
N THR A 411 -1.40 1.72 -12.19
CA THR A 411 -2.09 1.92 -10.90
C THR A 411 -3.63 1.84 -11.02
N ASP A 412 -4.30 1.64 -9.87
CA ASP A 412 -5.70 1.21 -9.64
C ASP A 412 -6.87 1.88 -10.38
N LYS A 413 -6.63 2.87 -11.24
CA LYS A 413 -7.71 3.54 -11.99
C LYS A 413 -7.76 3.21 -13.48
N HIS A 414 -6.86 2.38 -14.00
CA HIS A 414 -6.85 2.02 -15.42
C HIS A 414 -7.14 0.53 -15.65
N ASP A 415 -7.75 0.30 -16.80
CA ASP A 415 -8.43 -0.88 -17.32
C ASP A 415 -8.08 -2.22 -16.62
N PRO A 416 -9.02 -2.84 -15.88
CA PRO A 416 -8.77 -4.13 -15.21
C PRO A 416 -8.43 -5.24 -16.21
N VAL A 417 -8.87 -5.08 -17.47
CA VAL A 417 -8.62 -6.00 -18.57
C VAL A 417 -7.13 -6.02 -18.94
N LEU A 418 -6.51 -4.85 -19.14
CA LEU A 418 -5.09 -4.75 -19.47
C LEU A 418 -4.21 -5.37 -18.35
N ARG A 419 -4.62 -5.20 -17.10
CA ARG A 419 -3.94 -5.79 -15.94
C ARG A 419 -4.10 -7.31 -15.88
N GLY A 420 -5.29 -7.82 -16.21
CA GLY A 420 -5.53 -9.25 -16.36
C GLY A 420 -4.67 -9.87 -17.47
N LEU A 421 -4.59 -9.20 -18.62
CA LEU A 421 -3.77 -9.62 -19.77
C LEU A 421 -2.28 -9.66 -19.42
N LEU A 422 -1.75 -8.64 -18.75
CA LEU A 422 -0.36 -8.62 -18.29
C LEU A 422 -0.04 -9.74 -17.29
N ARG A 423 -0.97 -10.05 -16.38
CA ARG A 423 -0.80 -11.16 -15.41
C ARG A 423 -0.75 -12.54 -16.07
N VAL A 424 -1.36 -12.69 -17.25
CA VAL A 424 -1.37 -13.94 -18.03
C VAL A 424 -0.17 -13.98 -18.99
N ALA A 425 0.24 -12.84 -19.56
CA ALA A 425 1.40 -12.76 -20.45
C ALA A 425 2.72 -13.10 -19.73
N ILE A 426 2.89 -12.67 -18.47
CA ILE A 426 4.10 -12.96 -17.67
C ILE A 426 4.38 -14.47 -17.52
N PRO A 427 3.45 -15.32 -17.05
CA PRO A 427 3.69 -16.76 -16.97
C PRO A 427 3.86 -17.41 -18.35
N ALA A 428 3.23 -16.90 -19.39
CA ALA A 428 3.42 -17.40 -20.76
C ALA A 428 4.84 -17.14 -21.28
N PHE A 429 5.37 -15.92 -21.11
CA PHE A 429 6.77 -15.62 -21.43
C PHE A 429 7.75 -16.41 -20.56
N PHE A 430 7.40 -16.67 -19.30
CA PHE A 430 8.20 -17.52 -18.42
C PHE A 430 8.27 -18.97 -18.93
N LEU A 431 7.13 -19.56 -19.30
CA LEU A 431 7.07 -20.90 -19.87
C LEU A 431 7.80 -20.97 -21.22
N ALA A 432 7.72 -19.92 -22.05
CA ALA A 432 8.49 -19.83 -23.29
C ALA A 432 10.01 -19.83 -23.01
N CYS A 433 10.46 -19.15 -21.96
CA CYS A 433 11.87 -19.19 -21.55
C CYS A 433 12.29 -20.61 -21.12
N VAL A 434 11.46 -21.30 -20.33
CA VAL A 434 11.71 -22.69 -19.90
C VAL A 434 11.74 -23.64 -21.10
N ALA A 435 10.83 -23.48 -22.06
CA ALA A 435 10.79 -24.29 -23.27
C ALA A 435 12.00 -24.02 -24.19
N LEU A 436 12.45 -22.77 -24.32
CA LEU A 436 13.64 -22.44 -25.11
C LEU A 436 14.94 -22.99 -24.48
N GLN A 437 14.98 -23.16 -23.16
CA GLN A 437 16.12 -23.76 -22.45
C GLN A 437 16.29 -25.27 -22.71
N THR A 438 15.28 -25.96 -23.26
CA THR A 438 15.42 -27.38 -23.63
C THR A 438 16.06 -27.57 -25.00
N ILE A 439 16.31 -26.49 -25.75
CA ILE A 439 16.91 -26.54 -27.09
C ILE A 439 18.45 -26.69 -26.95
N PRO A 440 19.09 -27.67 -27.62
CA PRO A 440 20.52 -27.94 -27.47
C PRO A 440 21.44 -26.74 -27.77
N THR A 441 21.08 -25.92 -28.77
CA THR A 441 21.85 -24.71 -29.12
C THR A 441 21.80 -23.63 -28.03
N VAL A 442 20.69 -23.57 -27.28
CA VAL A 442 20.55 -22.70 -26.11
C VAL A 442 21.33 -23.26 -24.93
N GLN A 443 21.31 -24.57 -24.73
CA GLN A 443 22.10 -25.26 -23.69
C GLN A 443 23.61 -25.09 -23.92
N GLN A 444 24.06 -25.15 -25.18
CA GLN A 444 25.46 -24.94 -25.55
C GLN A 444 25.90 -23.48 -25.38
N ALA A 445 25.02 -22.51 -25.64
CA ALA A 445 25.32 -21.10 -25.37
C ALA A 445 25.30 -20.80 -23.86
N LEU A 446 24.39 -21.41 -23.10
CA LEU A 446 24.31 -21.26 -21.65
C LEU A 446 25.49 -21.95 -20.93
N SER A 447 26.00 -23.06 -21.46
CA SER A 447 27.18 -23.73 -20.89
C SER A 447 28.46 -22.92 -21.00
N GLN A 448 28.51 -21.92 -21.90
CA GLN A 448 29.62 -20.98 -22.03
C GLN A 448 29.53 -19.79 -21.05
N ILE A 449 28.36 -19.54 -20.45
CA ILE A 449 28.18 -18.42 -19.52
C ILE A 449 28.48 -18.92 -18.10
N MET A 450 29.41 -18.23 -17.44
CA MET A 450 29.82 -18.57 -16.08
C MET A 450 28.88 -17.96 -15.03
N LEU A 451 28.74 -18.61 -13.87
CA LEU A 451 27.81 -18.21 -12.81
C LEU A 451 28.04 -16.77 -12.32
N TYR A 452 29.31 -16.34 -12.21
CA TYR A 452 29.65 -14.99 -11.75
C TYR A 452 29.25 -13.91 -12.79
N GLN A 453 29.28 -14.22 -14.09
CA GLN A 453 28.84 -13.31 -15.15
C GLN A 453 27.33 -13.11 -15.08
N LEU A 454 26.58 -14.19 -14.84
CA LEU A 454 25.14 -14.13 -14.61
C LEU A 454 24.80 -13.33 -13.36
N LEU A 455 25.56 -13.51 -12.28
CA LEU A 455 25.38 -12.76 -11.04
C LEU A 455 25.65 -11.27 -11.25
N GLY A 456 26.71 -10.91 -11.99
CA GLY A 456 27.01 -9.53 -12.36
C GLY A 456 25.90 -8.88 -13.18
N ILE A 457 25.41 -9.57 -14.23
CA ILE A 457 24.28 -9.10 -15.05
C ILE A 457 23.01 -8.92 -14.21
N SER A 458 22.74 -9.85 -13.28
CA SER A 458 21.59 -9.78 -12.38
C SER A 458 21.66 -8.59 -11.40
N ILE A 459 22.85 -8.33 -10.83
CA ILE A 459 23.08 -7.20 -9.92
C ILE A 459 22.89 -5.88 -10.66
N ILE A 460 23.46 -5.72 -11.87
CA ILE A 460 23.27 -4.53 -12.71
C ILE A 460 21.80 -4.37 -13.10
N GLY A 461 21.16 -5.45 -13.56
CA GLY A 461 19.77 -5.44 -14.00
C GLY A 461 18.80 -5.03 -12.89
N THR A 462 18.97 -5.56 -11.68
CA THR A 462 18.13 -5.22 -10.53
C THR A 462 18.38 -3.78 -10.03
N ALA A 463 19.62 -3.28 -10.08
CA ALA A 463 19.95 -1.92 -9.72
C ALA A 463 19.42 -0.88 -10.73
N LEU A 464 19.54 -1.17 -12.03
CA LEU A 464 18.91 -0.37 -13.09
C LEU A 464 17.39 -0.33 -12.90
N PHE A 465 16.77 -1.48 -12.66
CA PHE A 465 15.33 -1.56 -12.40
C PHE A 465 14.93 -0.74 -11.17
N SER A 466 15.74 -0.76 -10.11
CA SER A 466 15.54 0.08 -8.94
C SER A 466 15.52 1.56 -9.33
N CYS A 467 16.42 2.03 -10.20
CA CYS A 467 16.45 3.43 -10.65
C CYS A 467 15.16 3.87 -11.38
N PHE A 468 14.43 2.96 -12.03
CA PHE A 468 13.26 3.29 -12.86
C PHE A 468 11.90 3.34 -12.13
N GLN A 469 11.84 2.94 -10.87
CA GLN A 469 10.57 2.85 -10.14
C GLN A 469 10.14 4.18 -9.48
N PRO A 470 8.87 4.38 -9.12
CA PRO A 470 8.44 5.56 -8.35
C PRO A 470 8.95 5.52 -6.90
N ALA A 471 9.30 6.68 -6.33
CA ALA A 471 9.88 6.79 -4.97
C ALA A 471 8.98 6.25 -3.85
N ALA A 472 7.64 6.25 -4.03
CA ALA A 472 6.68 5.99 -2.96
C ALA A 472 6.28 4.52 -2.75
N ARG A 473 6.65 3.59 -3.64
CA ARG A 473 6.13 2.20 -3.62
C ARG A 473 7.18 1.10 -3.54
N VAL A 474 8.47 1.42 -3.46
CA VAL A 474 9.52 0.40 -3.67
C VAL A 474 10.69 0.54 -2.73
N THR A 475 10.51 0.04 -1.51
CA THR A 475 11.61 -0.27 -0.56
C THR A 475 12.08 -1.71 -0.68
N ALA A 476 11.24 -2.65 -1.13
CA ALA A 476 11.58 -4.07 -1.15
C ALA A 476 12.65 -4.42 -2.20
N GLN A 477 12.51 -3.92 -3.44
CA GLN A 477 13.44 -4.28 -4.51
C GLN A 477 14.81 -3.63 -4.36
N SER A 478 14.88 -2.36 -3.94
CA SER A 478 16.16 -1.72 -3.60
C SER A 478 16.87 -2.46 -2.46
N ARG A 479 16.12 -3.02 -1.50
CA ARG A 479 16.67 -3.86 -0.43
C ARG A 479 17.14 -5.22 -0.92
N VAL A 480 16.43 -5.85 -1.85
CA VAL A 480 16.91 -7.09 -2.49
C VAL A 480 18.21 -6.83 -3.23
N THR A 481 18.26 -5.80 -4.08
CA THR A 481 19.49 -5.41 -4.77
C THR A 481 20.62 -5.10 -3.78
N LEU A 482 20.33 -4.33 -2.73
CA LEU A 482 21.31 -4.03 -1.69
C LEU A 482 21.82 -5.31 -1.01
N ALA A 483 20.92 -6.21 -0.60
CA ALA A 483 21.29 -7.47 0.02
C ALA A 483 22.11 -8.36 -0.93
N THR A 484 21.81 -8.36 -2.24
CA THR A 484 22.61 -9.08 -3.25
C THR A 484 24.01 -8.48 -3.38
N ILE A 485 24.13 -7.15 -3.37
CA ILE A 485 25.43 -6.45 -3.41
C ILE A 485 26.24 -6.70 -2.11
N VAL A 486 25.58 -6.70 -0.95
CA VAL A 486 26.22 -7.01 0.34
C VAL A 486 26.65 -8.48 0.39
N GLY A 487 25.80 -9.39 -0.08
CA GLY A 487 26.08 -10.83 -0.09
C GLY A 487 27.22 -11.19 -1.04
N SER A 488 27.27 -10.57 -2.21
CA SER A 488 28.41 -10.72 -3.14
C SER A 488 29.70 -10.14 -2.56
N ALA A 489 29.65 -9.03 -1.82
CA ALA A 489 30.82 -8.50 -1.11
C ALA A 489 31.34 -9.49 -0.06
N ALA A 490 30.43 -10.09 0.72
CA ALA A 490 30.79 -11.11 1.72
C ALA A 490 31.43 -12.34 1.05
N LEU A 491 30.89 -12.78 -0.09
CA LEU A 491 31.40 -13.91 -0.86
C LEU A 491 32.80 -13.62 -1.42
N LEU A 492 32.99 -12.46 -2.06
CA LEU A 492 34.29 -12.02 -2.57
C LEU A 492 35.33 -11.90 -1.43
N GLN A 493 34.94 -11.32 -0.29
CA GLN A 493 35.82 -11.20 0.89
C GLN A 493 36.21 -12.54 1.49
N TYR A 494 35.28 -13.49 1.52
CA TYR A 494 35.55 -14.84 2.00
C TYR A 494 36.57 -15.56 1.11
N VAL A 495 36.37 -15.47 -0.21
CA VAL A 495 37.23 -16.11 -1.20
C VAL A 495 38.63 -15.51 -1.20
N TYR A 496 38.72 -14.20 -1.41
CA TYR A 496 39.98 -13.53 -1.68
C TYR A 496 40.78 -13.22 -0.43
N GLY A 497 40.09 -12.87 0.65
CA GLY A 497 40.75 -12.61 1.92
C GLY A 497 41.37 -13.86 2.53
N ALA A 498 40.97 -15.07 2.09
CA ALA A 498 41.58 -16.33 2.52
C ALA A 498 42.75 -16.78 1.64
N GLN A 499 42.69 -16.54 0.33
CA GLN A 499 43.66 -17.11 -0.64
C GLN A 499 44.87 -16.21 -0.92
N GLN A 500 44.73 -14.88 -0.85
CA GLN A 500 45.84 -13.98 -1.13
C GLN A 500 46.34 -13.36 0.17
N GLN A 501 47.61 -13.66 0.52
CA GLN A 501 48.39 -12.73 1.33
C GLN A 501 48.32 -11.40 0.57
N LEU A 502 47.63 -10.41 1.13
CA LEU A 502 47.50 -9.07 0.57
C LEU A 502 48.80 -8.70 -0.13
N PRO A 503 48.80 -8.38 -1.44
CA PRO A 503 50.02 -7.93 -2.12
C PRO A 503 50.64 -6.86 -1.25
N SER A 504 51.86 -7.13 -0.77
CA SER A 504 52.47 -6.50 0.39
C SER A 504 52.21 -5.00 0.43
N LEU A 505 51.17 -4.57 1.14
CA LEU A 505 50.87 -3.16 1.29
C LEU A 505 52.04 -2.57 2.08
N PRO A 506 52.88 -1.70 1.48
CA PRO A 506 54.16 -1.32 2.07
C PRO A 506 53.99 -0.58 3.41
N TYR A 507 52.78 -0.09 3.71
CA TYR A 507 52.45 0.61 4.95
C TYR A 507 51.92 -0.29 6.08
N LEU A 508 51.60 -1.57 5.81
CA LEU A 508 51.07 -2.52 6.81
C LEU A 508 52.07 -3.62 7.21
N GLN A 509 53.28 -3.61 6.63
CA GLN A 509 54.30 -4.64 6.85
C GLN A 509 54.87 -4.70 8.29
N THR A 510 54.60 -3.72 9.15
CA THR A 510 55.29 -3.59 10.45
C THR A 510 54.50 -4.04 11.68
N GLY A 511 53.45 -4.87 11.59
CA GLY A 511 52.86 -5.37 12.85
C GLY A 511 51.62 -6.26 12.87
N ILE A 512 50.99 -6.62 11.74
CA ILE A 512 49.79 -7.47 11.76
C ILE A 512 50.15 -8.91 11.42
N SER A 513 50.00 -9.83 12.38
CA SER A 513 50.24 -11.26 12.15
C SER A 513 49.20 -11.86 11.19
N ALA A 514 49.56 -12.88 10.43
CA ALA A 514 48.67 -13.54 9.46
C ALA A 514 47.39 -14.11 10.12
N SER A 515 47.48 -14.56 11.36
CA SER A 515 46.32 -15.03 12.15
C SER A 515 45.39 -13.87 12.53
N THR A 516 45.94 -12.71 12.87
CA THR A 516 45.15 -11.49 13.13
C THR A 516 44.39 -11.05 11.87
N TYR A 517 45.04 -11.09 10.71
CA TYR A 517 44.39 -10.76 9.43
C TYR A 517 43.24 -11.73 9.08
N SER A 518 43.48 -13.04 9.20
CA SER A 518 42.45 -14.06 8.97
C SER A 518 41.24 -13.90 9.90
N ALA A 519 41.48 -13.58 11.18
CA ALA A 519 40.41 -13.29 12.15
C ALA A 519 39.60 -12.03 11.79
N ILE A 520 40.28 -10.95 11.37
CA ILE A 520 39.63 -9.72 10.89
C ILE A 520 38.80 -10.00 9.64
N ASN A 521 39.35 -10.74 8.67
CA ASN A 521 38.66 -11.10 7.43
C ASN A 521 37.40 -11.92 7.70
N THR A 522 37.52 -12.96 8.53
CA THR A 522 36.38 -13.83 8.90
C THR A 522 35.29 -13.03 9.61
N THR A 523 35.69 -12.13 10.51
CA THR A 523 34.74 -11.26 11.23
C THR A 523 34.03 -10.31 10.28
N LEU A 524 34.74 -9.74 9.31
CA LEU A 524 34.16 -8.87 8.28
C LEU A 524 33.16 -9.62 7.40
N VAL A 525 33.47 -10.84 6.95
CA VAL A 525 32.57 -11.70 6.18
C VAL A 525 31.27 -11.98 6.93
N VAL A 526 31.39 -12.36 8.21
CA VAL A 526 30.23 -12.62 9.08
C VAL A 526 29.38 -11.36 9.24
N ILE A 527 30.00 -10.19 9.47
CA ILE A 527 29.30 -8.91 9.58
C ILE A 527 28.53 -8.59 8.29
N LEU A 528 29.18 -8.72 7.13
CA LEU A 528 28.54 -8.45 5.83
C LEU A 528 27.38 -9.41 5.56
N PHE A 529 27.55 -10.69 5.86
CA PHE A 529 26.47 -11.67 5.72
C PHE A 529 25.29 -11.37 6.65
N CYS A 530 25.56 -11.04 7.92
CA CYS A 530 24.53 -10.60 8.85
C CYS A 530 23.81 -9.34 8.36
N VAL A 531 24.51 -8.37 7.79
CA VAL A 531 23.92 -7.15 7.21
C VAL A 531 23.02 -7.49 6.02
N ALA A 532 23.44 -8.38 5.11
CA ALA A 532 22.63 -8.82 3.98
C ALA A 532 21.31 -9.46 4.44
N VAL A 533 21.38 -10.35 5.44
CA VAL A 533 20.21 -10.99 6.07
C VAL A 533 19.33 -9.94 6.78
N LEU A 534 19.92 -9.01 7.51
CA LEU A 534 19.17 -7.98 8.25
C LEU A 534 18.45 -7.00 7.31
N VAL A 535 19.06 -6.62 6.18
CA VAL A 535 18.43 -5.81 5.12
C VAL A 535 17.19 -6.51 4.54
N LEU A 536 17.23 -7.83 4.37
CA LEU A 536 16.08 -8.62 3.90
C LEU A 536 14.99 -8.76 4.99
N LEU A 537 15.38 -8.96 6.25
CA LEU A 537 14.45 -9.19 7.36
C LEU A 537 13.75 -7.92 7.85
N LEU A 538 14.40 -6.76 7.80
CA LEU A 538 13.85 -5.49 8.31
C LEU A 538 12.87 -4.80 7.34
N SER A 539 11.98 -5.57 6.70
CA SER A 539 10.99 -5.12 5.70
C SER A 539 9.86 -4.22 6.26
N THR A 540 10.15 -3.25 7.12
CA THR A 540 9.19 -2.21 7.53
C THR A 540 9.38 -0.92 6.73
N PRO A 541 8.27 -0.25 6.35
CA PRO A 541 8.29 0.94 5.47
C PRO A 541 8.93 2.19 6.10
N GLU A 542 9.27 2.17 7.39
CA GLU A 542 9.67 3.36 8.15
C GLU A 542 11.19 3.47 8.41
N ARG A 543 12.00 2.45 8.05
CA ARG A 543 13.44 2.39 8.41
C ARG A 543 14.39 2.70 7.26
N ILE A 544 14.32 3.91 6.72
CA ILE A 544 15.17 4.39 5.61
C ILE A 544 16.65 4.56 6.03
N TRP A 545 16.92 4.80 7.31
CA TRP A 545 18.27 5.03 7.83
C TRP A 545 19.15 3.77 7.80
N PHE A 546 18.59 2.59 8.12
CA PHE A 546 19.34 1.34 8.17
C PHE A 546 19.88 0.94 6.78
N ASP A 547 19.06 1.07 5.75
CA ASP A 547 19.44 0.77 4.36
C ASP A 547 20.64 1.64 3.92
N ARG A 548 20.72 2.88 4.40
CA ARG A 548 21.81 3.82 4.09
C ARG A 548 23.10 3.49 4.84
N VAL A 549 23.00 3.07 6.10
CA VAL A 549 24.15 2.59 6.87
C VAL A 549 24.73 1.33 6.22
N ALA A 550 23.87 0.40 5.81
CA ALA A 550 24.28 -0.80 5.09
C ALA A 550 24.97 -0.45 3.75
N LEU A 551 24.38 0.44 2.94
CA LEU A 551 25.00 0.96 1.71
C LEU A 551 26.36 1.62 1.97
N GLY A 552 26.48 2.44 3.02
CA GLY A 552 27.74 3.10 3.39
C GLY A 552 28.82 2.10 3.80
N MET A 553 28.50 1.09 4.61
CA MET A 553 29.46 0.04 4.98
C MET A 553 29.93 -0.76 3.76
N VAL A 554 29.02 -1.11 2.86
CA VAL A 554 29.35 -1.89 1.66
C VAL A 554 30.20 -1.06 0.69
N ALA A 555 29.93 0.23 0.55
CA ALA A 555 30.74 1.15 -0.25
C ALA A 555 32.18 1.25 0.28
N LEU A 556 32.39 1.28 1.60
CA LEU A 556 33.73 1.26 2.20
C LEU A 556 34.48 -0.05 1.90
N VAL A 557 33.79 -1.20 1.98
CA VAL A 557 34.38 -2.50 1.67
C VAL A 557 34.77 -2.60 0.19
N TYR A 558 33.87 -2.22 -0.73
CA TYR A 558 34.21 -2.19 -2.16
C TYR A 558 35.28 -1.14 -2.48
N GLY A 559 35.32 0.00 -1.79
CA GLY A 559 36.40 0.97 -1.92
C GLY A 559 37.76 0.41 -1.54
N ALA A 560 37.82 -0.38 -0.46
CA ALA A 560 39.03 -1.09 -0.05
C ALA A 560 39.44 -2.16 -1.07
N PHE A 561 38.47 -2.91 -1.61
CA PHE A 561 38.76 -3.85 -2.69
C PHE A 561 39.26 -3.19 -3.96
N GLN A 562 38.65 -2.08 -4.39
CA GLN A 562 39.08 -1.33 -5.56
C GLN A 562 40.48 -0.75 -5.37
N LEU A 563 40.85 -0.37 -4.14
CA LEU A 563 42.20 0.07 -3.79
C LEU A 563 43.23 -1.04 -4.00
N VAL A 564 42.91 -2.27 -3.60
CA VAL A 564 43.84 -3.41 -3.67
C VAL A 564 43.90 -4.02 -5.08
N TYR A 565 42.74 -4.18 -5.74
CA TYR A 565 42.61 -4.98 -6.96
C TYR A 565 42.29 -4.18 -8.21
N GLY A 566 41.84 -2.94 -8.08
CA GLY A 566 41.25 -2.20 -9.19
C GLY A 566 42.22 -1.83 -10.30
N THR A 567 43.53 -1.68 -10.02
CA THR A 567 44.52 -1.44 -11.08
C THR A 567 44.68 -2.66 -12.00
N GLN A 568 44.62 -3.86 -11.45
CA GLN A 568 44.70 -5.11 -12.21
C GLN A 568 43.38 -5.38 -12.94
N GLU A 569 42.24 -5.13 -12.28
CA GLU A 569 40.91 -5.21 -12.90
C GLU A 569 40.81 -4.34 -14.16
N ILE A 570 41.21 -3.07 -14.08
CA ILE A 570 41.14 -2.13 -15.21
C ILE A 570 42.08 -2.59 -16.34
N ASN A 571 43.27 -3.07 -16.00
CA ASN A 571 44.24 -3.54 -16.99
C ASN A 571 43.71 -4.75 -17.79
N ASP A 572 43.06 -5.69 -17.11
CA ASP A 572 42.60 -6.93 -17.73
C ASP A 572 41.28 -6.71 -18.49
N ALA A 573 40.35 -5.91 -17.92
CA ALA A 573 39.09 -5.55 -18.56
C ALA A 573 39.26 -4.72 -19.84
N PHE A 574 40.32 -3.91 -19.92
CA PHE A 574 40.60 -3.02 -21.05
C PHE A 574 41.85 -3.42 -21.85
N SER A 575 42.27 -4.69 -21.75
CA SER A 575 43.43 -5.23 -22.48
C SER A 575 43.38 -5.02 -24.01
N SER A 576 42.18 -4.85 -24.58
CA SER A 576 41.95 -4.58 -26.01
C SER A 576 41.77 -3.08 -26.36
N ALA A 577 41.63 -2.19 -25.38
CA ALA A 577 41.20 -0.81 -25.57
C ALA A 577 42.36 0.19 -25.84
N GLY A 578 43.30 -0.16 -26.73
CA GLY A 578 44.22 0.81 -27.34
C GLY A 578 45.23 1.55 -26.42
N PRO A 579 46.02 2.49 -27.00
CA PRO A 579 47.19 3.10 -26.36
C PRO A 579 46.88 4.01 -25.14
N LEU A 580 45.61 4.38 -24.93
CA LEU A 580 45.17 5.21 -23.79
C LEU A 580 45.37 4.50 -22.44
N PHE A 581 45.32 3.16 -22.40
CA PHE A 581 45.50 2.35 -21.20
C PHE A 581 46.89 1.69 -21.09
N GLN A 582 47.84 2.02 -21.98
CA GLN A 582 49.19 1.44 -21.91
C GLN A 582 50.08 2.05 -20.81
N SER A 583 49.80 3.28 -20.38
CA SER A 583 50.54 3.89 -19.27
C SER A 583 49.99 3.41 -17.94
N ARG A 584 50.85 2.78 -17.12
CA ARG A 584 50.54 2.41 -15.72
C ARG A 584 50.02 3.59 -14.92
N ASP A 585 50.50 4.81 -15.21
CA ASP A 585 50.08 6.01 -14.51
C ASP A 585 48.63 6.37 -14.82
N ASN A 586 48.17 6.17 -16.06
CA ASN A 586 46.78 6.42 -16.45
C ASN A 586 45.82 5.43 -15.76
N ILE A 587 46.21 4.14 -15.70
CA ILE A 587 45.42 3.11 -15.00
C ILE A 587 45.34 3.44 -13.49
N ALA A 588 46.45 3.85 -12.88
CA ALA A 588 46.48 4.24 -11.47
C ALA A 588 45.59 5.46 -11.20
N ILE A 589 45.61 6.48 -12.08
CA ILE A 589 44.75 7.67 -11.98
C ILE A 589 43.27 7.27 -12.07
N ILE A 590 42.89 6.44 -13.06
CA ILE A 590 41.51 5.98 -13.22
C ILE A 590 41.06 5.17 -11.99
N ASN A 591 41.91 4.28 -11.48
CA ASN A 591 41.60 3.51 -10.29
C ASN A 591 41.38 4.42 -9.07
N ASN A 592 42.25 5.40 -8.87
CA ASN A 592 42.13 6.37 -7.78
C ASN A 592 40.84 7.20 -7.88
N ILE A 593 40.40 7.53 -9.09
CA ILE A 593 39.10 8.21 -9.31
C ILE A 593 37.95 7.28 -8.91
N ILE A 594 37.97 6.00 -9.31
CA ILE A 594 36.91 5.04 -8.94
C ILE A 594 36.87 4.85 -7.42
N ILE A 595 38.03 4.69 -6.77
CA ILE A 595 38.14 4.59 -5.31
C ILE A 595 37.57 5.84 -4.63
N PHE A 596 37.93 7.02 -5.11
CA PHE A 596 37.40 8.28 -4.57
C PHE A 596 35.87 8.35 -4.70
N VAL A 597 35.32 7.95 -5.85
CA VAL A 597 33.87 7.92 -6.09
C VAL A 597 33.17 6.91 -5.16
N VAL A 598 33.71 5.71 -5.00
CA VAL A 598 33.08 4.63 -4.23
C VAL A 598 33.25 4.82 -2.73
N ALA A 599 34.44 5.19 -2.25
CA ALA A 599 34.77 5.23 -0.82
C ALA A 599 34.40 6.57 -0.15
N ILE A 600 34.34 7.67 -0.90
CA ILE A 600 34.15 9.02 -0.34
C ILE A 600 32.87 9.66 -0.87
N VAL A 601 32.71 9.72 -2.19
CA VAL A 601 31.53 10.39 -2.77
C VAL A 601 30.25 9.60 -2.49
N LEU A 602 30.28 8.27 -2.57
CA LEU A 602 29.10 7.43 -2.35
C LEU A 602 28.55 7.54 -0.92
N PRO A 603 29.34 7.40 0.16
CA PRO A 603 28.85 7.55 1.53
C PRO A 603 28.37 8.97 1.82
N ILE A 604 29.10 10.00 1.39
CA ILE A 604 28.71 11.40 1.56
C ILE A 604 27.38 11.68 0.84
N SER A 605 27.22 11.15 -0.38
CA SER A 605 25.99 11.28 -1.16
C SER A 605 24.79 10.61 -0.47
N LEU A 606 24.98 9.48 0.21
CA LEU A 606 23.92 8.75 0.93
C LEU A 606 23.40 9.50 2.16
N PHE A 607 24.25 10.27 2.84
CA PHE A 607 23.86 11.07 4.01
C PHE A 607 23.35 12.47 3.64
N ILE A 608 23.91 13.10 2.60
CA ILE A 608 23.54 14.45 2.18
C ILE A 608 22.29 14.46 1.29
N LEU A 609 22.14 13.49 0.36
CA LEU A 609 21.10 13.53 -0.67
C LEU A 609 19.74 13.00 -0.21
N HIS A 610 19.54 12.70 1.08
CA HIS A 610 18.26 12.22 1.63
C HIS A 610 17.05 13.11 1.31
N ARG A 611 17.30 14.38 1.00
CA ARG A 611 16.32 15.38 0.63
C ARG A 611 15.77 15.19 -0.78
N PHE A 612 16.45 14.39 -1.62
CA PHE A 612 16.14 14.17 -3.02
C PHE A 612 15.83 12.69 -3.28
N ALA A 613 14.58 12.30 -3.05
CA ALA A 613 14.09 10.92 -3.18
C ALA A 613 14.32 10.24 -4.55
N ARG A 614 14.72 10.99 -5.59
CA ARG A 614 15.09 10.44 -6.91
C ARG A 614 16.58 10.11 -7.04
N ILE A 615 17.45 10.76 -6.26
CA ILE A 615 18.91 10.59 -6.35
C ILE A 615 19.39 9.46 -5.42
N ASP A 616 18.58 9.10 -4.40
CA ASP A 616 18.85 8.00 -3.45
C ASP A 616 19.17 6.63 -4.08
N ARG A 617 18.89 6.43 -5.38
CA ARG A 617 19.12 5.16 -6.09
C ARG A 617 20.36 5.13 -6.96
N LEU A 618 20.93 6.30 -7.27
CA LEU A 618 22.18 6.39 -8.03
C LEU A 618 23.36 5.72 -7.28
N PRO A 619 23.50 5.86 -5.95
CA PRO A 619 24.50 5.13 -5.18
C PRO A 619 24.42 3.60 -5.34
N LEU A 620 23.20 3.07 -5.35
CA LEU A 620 22.95 1.63 -5.49
C LEU A 620 23.37 1.13 -6.88
N LEU A 621 23.13 1.93 -7.93
CA LEU A 621 23.54 1.59 -9.30
C LEU A 621 25.06 1.64 -9.48
N ILE A 622 25.73 2.66 -8.93
CA ILE A 622 27.20 2.77 -8.99
C ILE A 622 27.83 1.57 -8.27
N LEU A 623 27.32 1.24 -7.08
CA LEU A 623 27.80 0.10 -6.31
C LEU A 623 27.54 -1.25 -7.00
N ALA A 624 26.42 -1.37 -7.71
CA ALA A 624 26.11 -2.55 -8.51
C ALA A 624 27.06 -2.73 -9.70
N LEU A 625 27.44 -1.64 -10.37
CA LEU A 625 28.40 -1.67 -11.49
C LEU A 625 29.80 -2.07 -11.02
N VAL A 626 30.25 -1.50 -9.90
CA VAL A 626 31.55 -1.84 -9.29
C VAL A 626 31.55 -3.30 -8.84
N CYS A 627 30.49 -3.74 -8.16
CA CYS A 627 30.32 -5.12 -7.75
C CYS A 627 30.37 -6.09 -8.94
N ALA A 628 29.69 -5.78 -10.05
CA ALA A 628 29.67 -6.64 -11.23
C ALA A 628 31.02 -6.66 -11.96
N GLY A 629 31.74 -5.53 -12.04
CA GLY A 629 33.10 -5.48 -12.57
C GLY A 629 34.05 -6.37 -11.77
N MET A 630 34.02 -6.22 -10.45
CA MET A 630 34.80 -7.05 -9.53
C MET A 630 34.46 -8.54 -9.63
N LEU A 631 33.17 -8.91 -9.70
CA LEU A 631 32.75 -10.30 -9.87
C LEU A 631 33.26 -10.90 -11.19
N ASN A 632 33.28 -10.11 -12.26
CA ASN A 632 33.73 -10.57 -13.57
C ASN A 632 35.25 -10.74 -13.64
N PHE A 633 36.00 -9.85 -12.99
CA PHE A 633 37.46 -9.93 -12.92
C PHE A 633 37.94 -11.06 -12.00
N LEU A 634 37.31 -11.18 -10.84
CA LEU A 634 37.72 -12.14 -9.83
C LEU A 634 37.19 -13.55 -10.16
N GLY A 635 36.01 -13.69 -10.75
CA GLY A 635 35.33 -14.98 -10.96
C GLY A 635 36.17 -16.12 -11.57
N ASP A 636 37.12 -15.81 -12.45
CA ASP A 636 37.96 -16.81 -13.12
C ASP A 636 38.98 -17.51 -12.21
N GLY A 637 39.32 -16.94 -11.05
CA GLY A 637 40.33 -17.48 -10.13
C GLY A 637 39.77 -18.23 -8.91
N VAL A 638 38.45 -18.36 -8.76
CA VAL A 638 37.83 -18.72 -7.48
C VAL A 638 37.42 -20.19 -7.37
N ALA A 639 38.11 -20.93 -6.52
CA ALA A 639 37.61 -22.19 -5.95
C ALA A 639 37.20 -21.97 -4.48
N LEU A 640 35.96 -22.30 -4.10
CA LEU A 640 35.51 -22.26 -2.70
C LEU A 640 35.78 -23.62 -2.03
N PRO A 641 36.68 -23.70 -1.03
CA PRO A 641 36.95 -24.94 -0.31
C PRO A 641 35.90 -25.14 0.80
N TYR A 642 34.75 -25.73 0.48
CA TYR A 642 33.78 -26.18 1.48
C TYR A 642 34.10 -27.62 1.91
N GLY A 643 35.04 -27.78 2.83
CA GLY A 643 35.35 -29.05 3.47
C GLY A 643 36.04 -30.10 2.57
N PRO A 644 36.36 -31.28 3.12
CA PRO A 644 37.24 -32.27 2.49
C PRO A 644 36.66 -33.04 1.28
N TYR A 645 35.40 -32.84 0.87
CA TYR A 645 34.77 -33.69 -0.16
C TYR A 645 34.00 -32.99 -1.29
N SER A 646 33.97 -31.65 -1.37
CA SER A 646 33.48 -30.99 -2.60
C SER A 646 33.97 -29.55 -2.70
N THR A 647 34.86 -29.29 -3.65
CA THR A 647 35.17 -27.92 -4.08
C THR A 647 33.99 -27.39 -4.89
N PHE A 648 33.22 -26.45 -4.32
CA PHE A 648 32.26 -25.68 -5.10
C PHE A 648 33.05 -24.66 -5.90
N THR A 649 33.41 -24.98 -7.14
CA THR A 649 34.09 -24.02 -8.00
C THR A 649 33.04 -23.06 -8.58
N LEU A 650 33.30 -21.75 -8.56
CA LEU A 650 32.44 -20.77 -9.26
C LEU A 650 32.43 -20.96 -10.79
N THR A 651 33.19 -21.96 -11.27
CA THR A 651 33.27 -22.44 -12.66
C THR A 651 32.17 -23.42 -13.04
N TRP A 652 31.21 -23.72 -12.17
CA TRP A 652 30.05 -24.54 -12.55
C TRP A 652 29.36 -23.93 -13.75
N THR A 653 29.18 -24.73 -14.80
CA THR A 653 28.45 -24.27 -15.98
C THR A 653 26.97 -24.16 -15.62
N ILE A 654 26.27 -23.20 -16.21
CA ILE A 654 24.84 -23.02 -15.99
C ILE A 654 24.05 -24.29 -16.32
N ALA A 655 24.55 -25.14 -17.23
CA ALA A 655 23.92 -26.40 -17.60
C ALA A 655 23.80 -27.39 -16.42
N ASP A 656 24.78 -27.43 -15.51
CA ASP A 656 24.77 -28.34 -14.36
C ASP A 656 23.75 -27.89 -13.31
N LEU A 657 23.65 -26.58 -13.09
CA LEU A 657 22.66 -25.93 -12.22
C LEU A 657 21.24 -25.96 -12.80
N LEU A 658 21.10 -25.97 -14.12
CA LEU A 658 19.82 -26.01 -14.84
C LEU A 658 19.40 -27.41 -15.29
N SER A 659 20.02 -28.47 -14.78
CA SER A 659 19.47 -29.82 -15.01
C SER A 659 18.03 -29.88 -14.48
N SER A 660 17.13 -30.47 -15.25
CA SER A 660 15.68 -30.46 -14.94
C SER A 660 15.39 -30.99 -13.53
N THR A 661 16.16 -31.98 -13.09
CA THR A 661 16.10 -32.56 -11.74
C THR A 661 16.47 -31.54 -10.66
N GLN A 662 17.57 -30.79 -10.84
CA GLN A 662 18.03 -29.79 -9.86
C GLN A 662 17.10 -28.57 -9.82
N ILE A 663 16.58 -28.14 -10.98
CA ILE A 663 15.57 -27.05 -11.05
C ILE A 663 14.33 -27.44 -10.23
N VAL A 664 13.86 -28.67 -10.33
CA VAL A 664 12.70 -29.15 -9.56
C VAL A 664 13.02 -29.20 -8.06
N ILE A 665 14.20 -29.70 -7.66
CA ILE A 665 14.63 -29.75 -6.25
C ILE A 665 14.75 -28.34 -5.67
N TYR A 666 15.48 -27.44 -6.33
CA TYR A 666 15.63 -26.05 -5.87
C TYR A 666 14.30 -25.31 -5.87
N GLY A 667 13.45 -25.54 -6.87
CA GLY A 667 12.09 -25.01 -6.92
C GLY A 667 11.26 -25.43 -5.72
N LEU A 668 11.31 -26.71 -5.34
CA LEU A 668 10.59 -27.24 -4.16
C LEU A 668 11.15 -26.71 -2.84
N ILE A 669 12.47 -26.60 -2.70
CA ILE A 669 13.11 -26.03 -1.50
C ILE A 669 12.70 -24.56 -1.34
N ILE A 670 12.77 -23.77 -2.40
CA ILE A 670 12.36 -22.36 -2.38
C ILE A 670 10.86 -22.25 -2.08
N ALA A 671 10.02 -23.08 -2.71
CA ALA A 671 8.59 -23.14 -2.45
C ALA A 671 8.30 -23.44 -0.97
N GLY A 672 9.01 -24.41 -0.39
CA GLY A 672 8.88 -24.82 1.00
C GLY A 672 9.29 -23.70 1.97
N VAL A 673 10.44 -23.06 1.73
CA VAL A 673 10.90 -21.92 2.55
C VAL A 673 9.93 -20.75 2.47
N LEU A 674 9.46 -20.40 1.28
CA LEU A 674 8.49 -19.31 1.11
C LEU A 674 7.15 -19.63 1.79
N MET A 675 6.66 -20.87 1.70
CA MET A 675 5.43 -21.28 2.39
C MET A 675 5.62 -21.33 3.90
N LEU A 676 6.79 -21.77 4.40
CA LEU A 676 7.13 -21.78 5.83
C LEU A 676 7.17 -20.36 6.40
N ILE A 677 7.87 -19.43 5.73
CA ILE A 677 7.91 -18.01 6.11
C ILE A 677 6.49 -17.46 6.17
N ARG A 678 5.68 -17.69 5.14
CA ARG A 678 4.29 -17.18 5.10
C ARG A 678 3.38 -17.84 6.12
N TRP A 679 3.61 -19.10 6.46
CA TRP A 679 2.89 -19.79 7.51
C TRP A 679 3.28 -19.26 8.90
N LEU A 680 4.56 -18.97 9.14
CA LEU A 680 5.08 -18.45 10.41
C LEU A 680 4.69 -16.99 10.67
N PHE A 681 4.73 -16.12 9.65
CA PHE A 681 4.43 -14.71 9.81
C PHE A 681 2.93 -14.40 9.62
N THR A 682 2.23 -14.20 10.73
CA THR A 682 0.77 -13.92 10.82
C THR A 682 0.31 -12.60 10.19
N ARG A 683 1.24 -11.77 9.70
CA ARG A 683 0.96 -10.44 9.16
C ARG A 683 0.50 -10.45 7.69
N PHE A 684 0.62 -11.58 7.00
CA PHE A 684 0.14 -11.73 5.63
C PHE A 684 -1.37 -12.03 5.60
N SER A 685 -2.07 -11.43 4.63
CA SER A 685 -3.53 -11.43 4.55
C SER A 685 -4.14 -12.83 4.64
N GLY A 686 -5.34 -12.91 5.22
CA GLY A 686 -6.14 -14.14 5.30
C GLY A 686 -6.62 -14.69 3.94
N THR A 687 -6.25 -14.06 2.82
CA THR A 687 -6.57 -14.49 1.46
C THR A 687 -5.38 -15.16 0.80
N PHE A 688 -5.64 -16.21 0.01
CA PHE A 688 -4.64 -16.89 -0.82
C PHE A 688 -4.06 -15.89 -1.85
N THR A 689 -2.75 -15.76 -1.90
CA THR A 689 -2.06 -14.81 -2.80
C THR A 689 -1.64 -15.50 -4.10
N PHE A 690 -1.36 -14.75 -5.16
CA PHE A 690 -0.87 -15.30 -6.44
C PHE A 690 0.23 -16.37 -6.27
N TRP A 691 1.19 -16.12 -5.38
CA TRP A 691 2.27 -17.05 -5.07
C TRP A 691 1.79 -18.36 -4.43
N ASP A 692 0.75 -18.31 -3.59
CA ASP A 692 0.19 -19.52 -2.98
C ASP A 692 -0.42 -20.43 -4.06
N HIS A 693 -1.02 -19.84 -5.11
CA HIS A 693 -1.53 -20.57 -6.26
C HIS A 693 -0.39 -21.14 -7.11
N VAL A 694 0.64 -20.35 -7.43
CA VAL A 694 1.82 -20.83 -8.16
C VAL A 694 2.45 -22.03 -7.47
N MET A 695 2.60 -21.97 -6.14
CA MET A 695 3.16 -23.09 -5.37
C MET A 695 2.24 -24.31 -5.34
N LEU A 696 0.93 -24.10 -5.24
CA LEU A 696 -0.06 -25.18 -5.30
C LEU A 696 -0.02 -25.91 -6.66
N PHE A 697 0.00 -25.18 -7.77
CA PHE A 697 0.12 -25.75 -9.11
C PHE A 697 1.48 -26.42 -9.35
N PHE A 698 2.58 -25.81 -8.89
CA PHE A 698 3.91 -26.40 -8.99
C PHE A 698 4.00 -27.72 -8.21
N THR A 699 3.45 -27.76 -6.99
CA THR A 699 3.43 -28.97 -6.16
C THR A 699 2.58 -30.07 -6.81
N ALA A 700 1.44 -29.72 -7.41
CA ALA A 700 0.61 -30.67 -8.14
C ALA A 700 1.31 -31.26 -9.37
N LEU A 701 2.04 -30.44 -10.12
CA LEU A 701 2.83 -30.90 -11.26
C LEU A 701 3.95 -31.86 -10.83
N VAL A 702 4.69 -31.51 -9.78
CA VAL A 702 5.75 -32.36 -9.23
C VAL A 702 5.18 -33.68 -8.71
N CYS A 703 4.04 -33.64 -8.02
CA CYS A 703 3.37 -34.84 -7.52
C CYS A 703 2.91 -35.74 -8.68
N ALA A 704 2.32 -35.18 -9.74
CA ALA A 704 1.94 -35.93 -10.93
C ALA A 704 3.17 -36.53 -11.65
N GLN A 705 4.25 -35.76 -11.80
CA GLN A 705 5.50 -36.27 -12.38
C GLN A 705 6.04 -37.46 -11.57
N LEU A 706 6.13 -37.33 -10.24
CA LEU A 706 6.57 -38.40 -9.35
C LEU A 706 5.71 -39.67 -9.47
N GLN A 707 4.44 -39.56 -9.84
CA GLN A 707 3.56 -40.71 -10.03
C GLN A 707 3.63 -41.34 -11.44
N VAL A 708 3.94 -40.56 -12.48
CA VAL A 708 4.01 -41.03 -13.89
C VAL A 708 5.34 -41.70 -14.22
N PHE A 709 6.42 -41.37 -13.51
CA PHE A 709 7.72 -41.96 -13.81
C PHE A 709 7.72 -43.48 -13.66
N PRO A 710 8.16 -44.25 -14.68
CA PRO A 710 8.24 -45.69 -14.60
C PRO A 710 9.23 -46.10 -13.51
N TRP A 711 8.76 -46.94 -12.60
CA TRP A 711 9.51 -47.50 -11.49
C TRP A 711 10.39 -48.64 -12.02
N GLU A 712 11.50 -48.29 -12.66
CA GLU A 712 12.44 -49.29 -13.21
C GLU A 712 13.18 -50.09 -12.13
N SER A 713 13.10 -49.66 -10.86
CA SER A 713 13.57 -50.48 -9.75
C SER A 713 12.66 -51.70 -9.63
N SER A 714 13.15 -52.85 -10.08
CA SER A 714 12.56 -54.17 -9.85
C SER A 714 12.25 -54.33 -8.36
N VAL A 715 11.01 -54.03 -7.96
CA VAL A 715 10.54 -54.19 -6.59
C VAL A 715 10.62 -55.67 -6.28
N LEU A 716 11.63 -56.02 -5.49
CA LEU A 716 12.00 -57.39 -5.18
C LEU A 716 11.13 -57.87 -4.01
N LEU A 717 9.83 -58.13 -4.22
CA LEU A 717 8.97 -58.66 -3.15
C LEU A 717 7.90 -59.64 -3.62
N THR A 718 8.01 -60.84 -3.05
CA THR A 718 7.04 -61.82 -2.51
C THR A 718 5.54 -61.51 -2.39
N GLN A 719 5.00 -60.39 -2.88
CA GLN A 719 3.55 -60.14 -2.90
C GLN A 719 2.90 -60.75 -4.15
N THR A 720 1.62 -61.11 -4.04
CA THR A 720 0.88 -61.71 -5.16
C THR A 720 0.80 -60.70 -6.34
N PRO A 721 0.99 -61.17 -7.59
CA PRO A 721 1.01 -60.29 -8.78
C PRO A 721 -0.28 -59.47 -8.94
N GLU A 722 -1.40 -59.95 -8.40
CA GLU A 722 -2.69 -59.25 -8.39
C GLU A 722 -2.66 -57.94 -7.57
N LEU A 723 -1.98 -57.93 -6.42
CA LEU A 723 -1.92 -56.74 -5.56
C LEU A 723 -1.08 -55.64 -6.21
N GLN A 724 0.05 -56.02 -6.83
CA GLN A 724 0.93 -55.11 -7.56
C GLN A 724 0.24 -54.52 -8.79
N ALA A 725 -0.51 -55.34 -9.55
CA ALA A 725 -1.33 -54.86 -10.66
C ALA A 725 -2.39 -53.85 -10.17
N THR A 726 -3.01 -54.10 -9.03
CA THR A 726 -4.02 -53.21 -8.44
C THR A 726 -3.42 -51.86 -8.02
N PHE A 727 -2.26 -51.84 -7.35
CA PHE A 727 -1.58 -50.61 -6.94
C PHE A 727 -1.05 -49.79 -8.12
N SER A 728 -0.47 -50.45 -9.12
CA SER A 728 -0.02 -49.79 -10.35
C SER A 728 -1.21 -49.15 -11.10
N THR A 729 -2.33 -49.87 -11.20
CA THR A 729 -3.56 -49.36 -11.83
C THR A 729 -4.13 -48.17 -11.06
N LEU A 730 -4.12 -48.22 -9.72
CA LEU A 730 -4.57 -47.13 -8.87
C LEU A 730 -3.66 -45.89 -8.97
N ASN A 731 -2.34 -46.08 -8.95
CA ASN A 731 -1.37 -44.99 -9.08
C ASN A 731 -1.47 -44.31 -10.46
N ASN A 732 -1.56 -45.09 -11.53
CA ASN A 732 -1.77 -44.56 -12.88
C ASN A 732 -3.11 -43.84 -13.03
N SER A 733 -4.16 -44.35 -12.38
CA SER A 733 -5.47 -43.69 -12.34
C SER A 733 -5.42 -42.33 -11.63
N ILE A 734 -4.67 -42.23 -10.52
CA ILE A 734 -4.55 -41.00 -9.74
C ILE A 734 -3.62 -39.99 -10.41
N ALA A 735 -2.53 -40.45 -11.00
CA ALA A 735 -1.65 -39.62 -11.84
C ALA A 735 -2.41 -39.08 -13.06
N GLY A 736 -3.18 -39.96 -13.71
CA GLY A 736 -4.08 -39.60 -14.80
C GLY A 736 -5.13 -38.58 -14.35
N SER A 737 -5.76 -38.79 -13.19
CA SER A 737 -6.76 -37.88 -12.62
C SER A 737 -6.18 -36.51 -12.27
N LEU A 738 -5.00 -36.44 -11.65
CA LEU A 738 -4.28 -35.19 -11.36
C LEU A 738 -3.92 -34.44 -12.65
N THR A 739 -3.43 -35.17 -13.65
CA THR A 739 -3.08 -34.61 -14.96
C THR A 739 -4.32 -34.08 -15.69
N TRP A 740 -5.42 -34.85 -15.69
CA TRP A 740 -6.70 -34.43 -16.23
C TRP A 740 -7.29 -33.24 -15.48
N LEU A 741 -7.15 -33.17 -14.17
CA LEU A 741 -7.64 -32.05 -13.36
C LEU A 741 -6.82 -30.77 -13.64
N MET A 742 -5.50 -30.89 -13.81
CA MET A 742 -4.67 -29.77 -14.27
C MET A 742 -4.98 -29.35 -15.71
N LEU A 743 -5.21 -30.30 -16.62
CA LEU A 743 -5.57 -30.03 -18.01
C LEU A 743 -6.95 -29.39 -18.12
N ALA A 744 -7.95 -29.91 -17.40
CA ALA A 744 -9.30 -29.36 -17.33
C ALA A 744 -9.33 -27.96 -16.69
N GLY A 745 -8.52 -27.74 -15.64
CA GLY A 745 -8.30 -26.42 -15.07
C GLY A 745 -7.68 -25.45 -16.08
N SER A 746 -6.66 -25.89 -16.82
CA SER A 746 -5.99 -25.10 -17.85
C SER A 746 -6.88 -24.79 -19.05
N ILE A 747 -7.67 -25.77 -19.52
CA ILE A 747 -8.67 -25.61 -20.60
C ILE A 747 -9.83 -24.73 -20.14
N GLY A 748 -10.31 -24.89 -18.90
CA GLY A 748 -11.34 -24.03 -18.32
C GLY A 748 -10.87 -22.58 -18.23
N VAL A 749 -9.62 -22.36 -17.82
CA VAL A 749 -8.98 -21.03 -17.82
C VAL A 749 -8.80 -20.52 -19.25
N LEU A 750 -8.36 -21.33 -20.20
CA LEU A 750 -8.21 -20.96 -21.61
C LEU A 750 -9.56 -20.60 -22.25
N ALA A 751 -10.62 -21.38 -22.00
CA ALA A 751 -11.98 -21.10 -22.46
C ALA A 751 -12.51 -19.80 -21.83
N LEU A 752 -12.24 -19.56 -20.55
CA LEU A 752 -12.56 -18.30 -19.87
C LEU A 752 -11.70 -17.11 -20.32
N LEU A 753 -10.52 -17.34 -20.89
CA LEU A 753 -9.65 -16.32 -21.52
C LEU A 753 -10.05 -16.02 -22.97
N LEU A 754 -10.55 -17.03 -23.70
CA LEU A 754 -11.14 -16.88 -25.01
C LEU A 754 -12.54 -16.25 -24.94
N LEU A 755 -13.23 -16.33 -23.80
CA LEU A 755 -14.54 -15.72 -23.58
C LEU A 755 -14.50 -14.17 -23.69
N PRO A 756 -13.52 -13.43 -23.15
CA PRO A 756 -13.29 -12.01 -23.42
C PRO A 756 -12.94 -11.70 -24.88
N LEU A 757 -12.18 -12.57 -25.54
CA LEU A 757 -11.87 -12.44 -26.97
C LEU A 757 -13.14 -12.63 -27.81
N ALA A 758 -14.03 -13.54 -27.39
CA ALA A 758 -15.36 -13.73 -27.94
C ALA A 758 -16.33 -12.59 -27.54
N ARG A 759 -16.13 -11.91 -26.40
CA ARG A 759 -16.89 -10.72 -25.98
C ARG A 759 -16.58 -9.48 -26.82
N GLN A 760 -15.48 -9.44 -27.57
CA GLN A 760 -15.30 -8.42 -28.62
C GLN A 760 -16.30 -8.58 -29.77
N ILE A 761 -16.98 -9.73 -29.86
CA ILE A 761 -18.15 -9.94 -30.71
C ILE A 761 -19.38 -9.52 -29.89
N THR A 762 -19.91 -8.34 -30.20
CA THR A 762 -20.98 -7.62 -29.47
C THR A 762 -22.25 -8.42 -29.17
N GLN A 763 -22.49 -9.54 -29.86
CA GLN A 763 -23.63 -10.43 -29.61
C GLN A 763 -23.43 -11.38 -28.41
N ILE A 764 -22.19 -11.69 -28.02
CA ILE A 764 -21.88 -12.65 -26.95
C ILE A 764 -21.93 -12.00 -25.56
N GLU A 765 -21.71 -10.69 -25.47
CA GLU A 765 -21.75 -9.93 -24.22
C GLU A 765 -23.12 -10.00 -23.54
N ARG A 766 -24.22 -9.90 -24.32
CA ARG A 766 -25.59 -10.01 -23.81
C ARG A 766 -25.93 -11.41 -23.29
N VAL A 767 -25.34 -12.45 -23.88
CA VAL A 767 -25.54 -13.84 -23.42
C VAL A 767 -24.70 -14.10 -22.17
N ALA A 768 -23.48 -13.55 -22.10
CA ALA A 768 -22.58 -13.73 -20.98
C ALA A 768 -23.07 -13.03 -19.68
N THR A 769 -23.74 -11.87 -19.79
CA THR A 769 -24.36 -11.20 -18.63
C THR A 769 -25.57 -11.99 -18.11
N LEU A 770 -26.40 -12.51 -19.01
CA LEU A 770 -27.53 -13.39 -18.66
C LEU A 770 -27.08 -14.70 -17.99
N ILE A 771 -25.98 -15.31 -18.45
CA ILE A 771 -25.41 -16.52 -17.85
C ILE A 771 -24.78 -16.19 -16.48
N SER A 772 -24.05 -15.08 -16.36
CA SER A 772 -23.44 -14.61 -15.11
C SER A 772 -24.47 -14.37 -14.00
N GLU A 773 -25.63 -13.79 -14.34
CA GLU A 773 -26.69 -13.53 -13.37
C GLU A 773 -27.45 -14.81 -12.97
N ARG A 774 -27.62 -15.78 -13.87
CA ARG A 774 -28.27 -17.06 -13.56
C ARG A 774 -27.37 -18.07 -12.85
N ALA A 775 -26.05 -17.96 -12.98
CA ALA A 775 -25.10 -18.96 -12.48
C ALA A 775 -24.14 -18.38 -11.44
N SER A 776 -24.68 -17.81 -10.35
CA SER A 776 -23.91 -17.31 -9.20
C SER A 776 -22.97 -18.36 -8.56
N TRP A 777 -23.26 -19.64 -8.77
CA TRP A 777 -22.39 -20.76 -8.36
C TRP A 777 -21.05 -20.79 -9.11
N LEU A 778 -20.96 -20.24 -10.33
CA LEU A 778 -19.69 -20.18 -11.10
C LEU A 778 -18.61 -19.37 -10.39
N VAL A 779 -18.99 -18.42 -9.54
CA VAL A 779 -18.06 -17.64 -8.71
C VAL A 779 -17.32 -18.52 -7.68
N HIS A 780 -17.90 -19.67 -7.32
CA HIS A 780 -17.34 -20.59 -6.33
C HIS A 780 -16.46 -21.69 -6.96
N VAL A 781 -16.51 -21.86 -8.29
CA VAL A 781 -15.76 -22.89 -9.03
C VAL A 781 -14.24 -22.81 -8.84
N PRO A 782 -13.60 -21.62 -8.85
CA PRO A 782 -12.15 -21.53 -8.60
C PRO A 782 -11.77 -22.03 -7.19
N VAL A 783 -12.59 -21.70 -6.18
CA VAL A 783 -12.36 -22.12 -4.79
C VAL A 783 -12.51 -23.63 -4.65
N TRP A 784 -13.50 -24.23 -5.31
CA TRP A 784 -13.67 -25.68 -5.33
C TRP A 784 -12.49 -26.38 -5.99
N PHE A 785 -12.02 -25.83 -7.11
CA PHE A 785 -10.87 -26.35 -7.84
C PHE A 785 -9.59 -26.35 -6.99
N GLU A 786 -9.34 -25.27 -6.26
CA GLU A 786 -8.16 -25.16 -5.37
C GLU A 786 -8.17 -26.19 -4.24
N HIS A 787 -9.32 -26.40 -3.58
CA HIS A 787 -9.46 -27.42 -2.52
C HIS A 787 -9.32 -28.85 -3.07
N MET A 788 -9.83 -29.08 -4.28
CA MET A 788 -9.65 -30.34 -4.99
C MET A 788 -8.18 -30.59 -5.29
N LEU A 789 -7.43 -29.59 -5.75
CA LEU A 789 -6.00 -29.72 -6.03
C LEU A 789 -5.19 -30.02 -4.74
N ILE A 790 -5.50 -29.35 -3.62
CA ILE A 790 -4.86 -29.60 -2.33
C ILE A 790 -5.17 -31.02 -1.83
N ALA A 791 -6.43 -31.46 -1.93
CA ALA A 791 -6.81 -32.81 -1.55
C ALA A 791 -6.14 -33.86 -2.45
N SER A 792 -6.10 -33.65 -3.76
CA SER A 792 -5.46 -34.56 -4.71
C SER A 792 -3.95 -34.65 -4.50
N THR A 793 -3.27 -33.54 -4.19
CA THR A 793 -1.82 -33.57 -3.86
C THR A 793 -1.54 -34.28 -2.54
N ALA A 794 -2.38 -34.09 -1.52
CA ALA A 794 -2.27 -34.81 -0.25
C ALA A 794 -2.52 -36.32 -0.41
N SER A 795 -3.54 -36.71 -1.18
CA SER A 795 -3.81 -38.12 -1.52
C SER A 795 -2.66 -38.73 -2.34
N GLY A 796 -2.11 -37.96 -3.28
CA GLY A 796 -0.95 -38.39 -4.06
C GLY A 796 0.29 -38.62 -3.21
N CYS A 797 0.53 -37.73 -2.24
CA CYS A 797 1.58 -37.88 -1.24
C CYS A 797 1.38 -39.13 -0.36
N ALA A 798 0.15 -39.42 0.08
CA ALA A 798 -0.15 -40.61 0.88
C ALA A 798 0.15 -41.93 0.13
N LEU A 799 -0.16 -41.97 -1.17
CA LEU A 799 0.12 -43.13 -2.02
C LEU A 799 1.60 -43.29 -2.30
N LEU A 800 2.32 -42.19 -2.55
CA LEU A 800 3.77 -42.22 -2.69
C LEU A 800 4.43 -42.76 -1.41
N ILE A 801 3.96 -42.39 -0.21
CA ILE A 801 4.43 -42.98 1.06
C ILE A 801 4.20 -44.49 1.09
N GLY A 802 3.02 -44.96 0.67
CA GLY A 802 2.70 -46.39 0.63
C GLY A 802 3.61 -47.17 -0.34
N LEU A 803 3.95 -46.57 -1.48
CA LEU A 803 4.80 -47.20 -2.50
C LEU A 803 6.29 -47.17 -2.13
N TYR A 804 6.81 -46.03 -1.65
CA TYR A 804 8.21 -45.89 -1.25
C TYR A 804 8.53 -46.54 0.10
N GLY A 805 7.57 -46.65 1.01
CA GLY A 805 7.79 -47.24 2.34
C GLY A 805 8.04 -48.76 2.33
N LEU A 806 7.82 -49.42 1.19
CA LEU A 806 7.92 -50.88 1.01
C LEU A 806 9.20 -51.34 0.30
N THR A 807 10.06 -50.43 -0.17
CA THR A 807 11.19 -50.79 -1.06
C THR A 807 12.47 -51.25 -0.37
N ASP A 808 12.53 -51.26 0.97
CA ASP A 808 13.68 -51.77 1.74
C ASP A 808 13.33 -52.99 2.60
N PRO A 809 14.27 -53.94 2.84
CA PRO A 809 14.02 -55.12 3.65
C PRO A 809 13.78 -54.74 5.13
N THR A 810 12.51 -54.81 5.52
CA THR A 810 11.93 -54.73 6.88
C THR A 810 12.32 -53.52 7.73
N PRO A 811 11.53 -52.42 7.70
CA PRO A 811 11.59 -51.41 8.74
C PRO A 811 11.08 -51.96 10.08
N ALA A 812 11.65 -51.48 11.19
CA ALA A 812 11.26 -51.85 12.55
C ALA A 812 9.73 -51.75 12.76
N ILE A 813 9.11 -52.90 13.04
CA ILE A 813 7.69 -53.00 13.41
C ILE A 813 7.52 -52.19 14.69
N LEU A 814 6.77 -51.09 14.62
CA LEU A 814 6.61 -50.18 15.76
C LEU A 814 5.72 -50.81 16.86
N TYR A 815 4.72 -51.59 16.45
CA TYR A 815 3.76 -52.22 17.35
C TYR A 815 2.99 -53.34 16.63
N ALA A 816 2.64 -54.42 17.34
CA ALA A 816 1.76 -55.48 16.85
C ALA A 816 0.52 -55.59 17.76
N ILE A 817 -0.65 -55.20 17.26
CA ILE A 817 -1.94 -55.40 17.95
C ILE A 817 -2.59 -56.63 17.33
N GLY A 818 -2.72 -57.71 18.10
CA GLY A 818 -3.34 -58.94 17.61
C GLY A 818 -2.61 -59.60 16.42
N GLY A 819 -1.29 -59.39 16.29
CA GLY A 819 -0.47 -59.95 15.20
C GLY A 819 -0.34 -59.08 13.96
N ILE A 820 -0.99 -57.91 13.90
CA ILE A 820 -0.85 -56.96 12.78
C ILE A 820 0.18 -55.90 13.16
N GLY A 821 1.33 -55.92 12.48
CA GLY A 821 2.40 -54.93 12.65
C GLY A 821 2.08 -53.60 11.95
N ILE A 822 2.04 -52.50 12.70
CA ILE A 822 1.86 -51.16 12.14
C ILE A 822 3.22 -50.47 11.98
N THR A 823 3.53 -49.99 10.77
CA THR A 823 4.78 -49.26 10.47
C THR A 823 4.57 -47.74 10.49
N TRP A 824 5.66 -46.98 10.68
CA TRP A 824 5.58 -45.51 10.70
C TRP A 824 5.08 -44.92 9.38
N TYR A 825 5.40 -45.56 8.24
CA TYR A 825 4.90 -45.16 6.92
C TYR A 825 3.37 -45.28 6.82
N GLN A 826 2.79 -46.33 7.41
CA GLN A 826 1.33 -46.52 7.44
C GLN A 826 0.64 -45.43 8.27
N ILE A 827 1.25 -45.02 9.38
CA ILE A 827 0.75 -43.91 10.21
C ILE A 827 0.84 -42.58 9.45
N ALA A 828 1.95 -42.32 8.77
CA ALA A 828 2.13 -41.12 7.95
C ALA A 828 1.14 -41.09 6.77
N ALA A 829 0.96 -42.20 6.05
CA ALA A 829 -0.01 -42.31 4.98
C ALA A 829 -1.45 -42.08 5.49
N LEU A 830 -1.84 -42.68 6.63
CA LEU A 830 -3.14 -42.48 7.25
C LEU A 830 -3.37 -41.01 7.62
N LEU A 831 -2.35 -40.32 8.15
CA LEU A 831 -2.43 -38.89 8.47
C LEU A 831 -2.70 -38.03 7.23
N PHE A 832 -2.02 -38.28 6.11
CA PHE A 832 -2.27 -37.54 4.86
C PHE A 832 -3.64 -37.84 4.25
N VAL A 833 -4.16 -39.07 4.40
CA VAL A 833 -5.54 -39.41 4.00
C VAL A 833 -6.55 -38.63 4.84
N ILE A 834 -6.36 -38.57 6.17
CA ILE A 834 -7.24 -37.79 7.06
C ILE A 834 -7.20 -36.30 6.68
N LEU A 835 -6.02 -35.76 6.39
CA LEU A 835 -5.87 -34.36 5.96
C LEU A 835 -6.52 -34.09 4.60
N ALA A 836 -6.47 -35.03 3.65
CA ALA A 836 -7.17 -34.93 2.38
C ALA A 836 -8.70 -34.92 2.56
N ILE A 837 -9.24 -35.79 3.44
CA ILE A 837 -10.68 -35.81 3.78
C ILE A 837 -11.12 -34.49 4.43
N ILE A 838 -10.31 -33.94 5.34
CA ILE A 838 -10.58 -32.64 5.96
C ILE A 838 -10.59 -31.52 4.91
N SER A 839 -9.70 -31.55 3.92
CA SER A 839 -9.69 -30.58 2.81
C SER A 839 -10.97 -30.66 1.96
N ILE A 840 -11.43 -31.87 1.66
CA ILE A 840 -12.69 -32.10 0.91
C ILE A 840 -13.90 -31.60 1.70
N GLY A 841 -13.97 -31.86 3.02
CA GLY A 841 -15.05 -31.38 3.89
C GLY A 841 -15.17 -29.84 3.96
N ARG A 842 -14.20 -29.11 3.38
CA ARG A 842 -14.09 -27.66 3.44
C ARG A 842 -14.27 -26.95 2.10
N LEU A 843 -14.70 -27.66 1.06
CA LEU A 843 -14.92 -27.15 -0.30
C LEU A 843 -15.60 -25.77 -0.38
N THR A 844 -16.56 -25.47 0.47
CA THR A 844 -17.34 -24.23 0.42
C THR A 844 -16.72 -23.07 1.20
N ARG A 845 -15.64 -23.32 1.96
CA ARG A 845 -14.99 -22.29 2.78
C ARG A 845 -13.80 -21.69 2.05
N PRO A 846 -13.49 -20.40 2.27
CA PRO A 846 -12.26 -19.83 1.75
C PRO A 846 -11.04 -20.52 2.37
N LEU A 847 -9.95 -20.62 1.60
CA LEU A 847 -8.70 -21.23 2.05
C LEU A 847 -8.17 -20.52 3.30
N THR A 848 -7.68 -21.33 4.24
CA THR A 848 -7.22 -20.91 5.56
C THR A 848 -5.77 -21.29 5.81
N ARG A 849 -5.27 -20.91 6.99
CA ARG A 849 -3.89 -21.20 7.41
C ARG A 849 -3.59 -22.71 7.52
N SER A 850 -4.58 -23.55 7.77
CA SER A 850 -4.41 -25.01 7.78
C SER A 850 -4.09 -25.54 6.39
N ASP A 851 -4.66 -24.94 5.34
CA ASP A 851 -4.54 -25.44 3.98
C ASP A 851 -3.16 -25.08 3.39
N ARG A 852 -2.59 -23.95 3.84
CA ARG A 852 -1.18 -23.60 3.61
C ARG A 852 -0.21 -24.54 4.33
N PHE A 853 -0.54 -24.95 5.55
CA PHE A 853 0.26 -25.92 6.30
C PHE A 853 0.24 -27.29 5.60
N LEU A 854 -0.93 -27.73 5.13
CA LEU A 854 -1.07 -28.95 4.35
C LEU A 854 -0.25 -28.89 3.05
N LEU A 855 -0.33 -27.78 2.32
CA LEU A 855 0.49 -27.56 1.13
C LEU A 855 2.01 -27.58 1.44
N LEU A 856 2.44 -26.98 2.54
CA LEU A 856 3.83 -27.03 2.99
C LEU A 856 4.29 -28.47 3.26
N MET A 857 3.46 -29.27 3.94
CA MET A 857 3.75 -30.68 4.20
C MET A 857 3.86 -31.49 2.90
N ASN A 858 2.99 -31.23 1.91
CA ASN A 858 3.07 -31.84 0.58
C ASN A 858 4.38 -31.47 -0.12
N ILE A 859 4.80 -30.19 -0.09
CA ILE A 859 6.06 -29.73 -0.70
C ILE A 859 7.27 -30.42 -0.08
N VAL A 860 7.34 -30.47 1.26
CA VAL A 860 8.45 -31.11 1.98
C VAL A 860 8.55 -32.58 1.59
N LEU A 861 7.42 -33.28 1.56
CA LEU A 861 7.40 -34.70 1.24
C LEU A 861 7.79 -34.97 -0.23
N CYS A 862 7.28 -34.18 -1.17
CA CYS A 862 7.71 -34.24 -2.57
C CYS A 862 9.23 -33.98 -2.73
N THR A 863 9.79 -33.05 -1.94
CA THR A 863 11.23 -32.77 -1.93
C THR A 863 12.02 -34.00 -1.48
N VAL A 864 11.60 -34.63 -0.37
CA VAL A 864 12.25 -35.83 0.16
C VAL A 864 12.25 -36.97 -0.86
N PHE A 865 11.12 -37.23 -1.53
CA PHE A 865 11.05 -38.28 -2.56
C PHE A 865 11.93 -37.97 -3.78
N TYR A 866 11.98 -36.72 -4.22
CA TYR A 866 12.78 -36.33 -5.38
C TYR A 866 14.29 -36.38 -5.09
N VAL A 867 14.70 -36.03 -3.85
CA VAL A 867 16.08 -36.18 -3.38
C VAL A 867 16.45 -37.66 -3.22
N ALA A 868 15.57 -38.48 -2.65
CA ALA A 868 15.78 -39.92 -2.49
C ALA A 868 15.98 -40.63 -3.84
N LYS A 869 15.38 -40.12 -4.92
CA LYS A 869 15.61 -40.60 -6.30
C LYS A 869 17.00 -40.25 -6.84
N GLY A 870 17.53 -39.08 -6.50
CA GLY A 870 18.80 -38.56 -7.03
C GLY A 870 20.04 -39.12 -6.35
N VAL A 871 19.89 -39.79 -5.21
CA VAL A 871 20.99 -40.41 -4.46
C VAL A 871 21.04 -41.91 -4.79
N PRO A 872 22.15 -42.45 -5.31
CA PRO A 872 22.29 -43.90 -5.51
C PRO A 872 22.07 -44.61 -4.17
N GLN A 873 21.21 -45.64 -4.14
CA GLN A 873 20.78 -46.33 -2.91
C GLN A 873 21.97 -46.71 -2.02
N ILE A 874 22.20 -45.93 -0.97
CA ILE A 874 23.08 -46.31 0.13
C ILE A 874 22.22 -47.21 1.03
N PRO A 875 22.63 -48.45 1.34
CA PRO A 875 21.86 -49.33 2.20
C PRO A 875 21.77 -48.70 3.59
N LEU A 876 20.61 -48.10 3.92
CA LEU A 876 20.39 -47.38 5.18
C LEU A 876 20.51 -48.31 6.41
N SER A 877 20.41 -49.63 6.20
CA SER A 877 20.58 -50.67 7.21
C SER A 877 21.97 -50.66 7.86
N SER A 878 23.03 -50.29 7.14
CA SER A 878 24.39 -50.26 7.71
C SER A 878 24.65 -49.03 8.59
N VAL A 879 23.87 -47.96 8.43
CA VAL A 879 23.96 -46.77 9.29
C VAL A 879 23.13 -46.94 10.57
N LEU A 880 22.04 -47.71 10.50
CA LEU A 880 21.19 -48.03 11.66
C LEU A 880 21.71 -49.20 12.50
N GLN A 881 22.37 -50.22 11.92
CA GLN A 881 22.96 -51.34 12.69
C GLN A 881 24.13 -50.92 13.57
N ASN A 882 24.86 -49.85 13.23
CA ASN A 882 25.93 -49.31 14.08
C ASN A 882 25.42 -48.44 15.25
N TRP A 883 24.09 -48.30 15.40
CA TRP A 883 23.48 -47.57 16.50
C TRP A 883 23.02 -48.48 17.66
N ASP A 884 23.07 -49.80 17.50
CA ASP A 884 22.34 -50.76 18.36
C ASP A 884 23.15 -51.38 19.52
N GLU A 885 24.45 -51.08 19.69
CA GLU A 885 25.22 -51.63 20.83
C GLU A 885 25.28 -50.70 22.07
N GLY A 886 24.55 -49.58 22.06
CA GLY A 886 24.80 -48.49 23.01
C GLY A 886 23.69 -48.08 23.99
N ALA A 887 22.50 -48.68 24.04
CA ALA A 887 21.45 -48.16 24.93
C ALA A 887 20.30 -49.11 25.33
N TYR A 888 20.59 -50.20 26.05
CA TYR A 888 19.61 -50.68 27.04
C TYR A 888 19.77 -49.88 28.34
N ASN A 889 18.83 -48.97 28.61
CA ASN A 889 17.94 -49.15 29.77
C ASN A 889 16.82 -48.09 29.79
N SER A 890 15.69 -48.52 29.20
CA SER A 890 14.31 -48.06 29.43
C SER A 890 13.96 -46.61 29.00
N GLN A 891 13.80 -46.41 27.69
CA GLN A 891 13.12 -45.24 27.10
C GLN A 891 11.58 -45.35 27.11
N LEU A 892 10.99 -46.47 27.53
CA LEU A 892 9.55 -46.69 27.46
C LEU A 892 8.73 -45.67 28.30
N PRO A 893 9.11 -45.32 29.55
CA PRO A 893 8.45 -44.25 30.29
C PRO A 893 8.65 -42.89 29.62
N ASN A 894 9.82 -42.63 29.05
CA ASN A 894 10.14 -41.34 28.41
C ASN A 894 9.38 -41.11 27.10
N LEU A 895 9.12 -42.18 26.34
CA LEU A 895 8.43 -42.12 25.05
C LEU A 895 6.90 -42.07 25.22
N LEU A 896 6.35 -42.82 26.18
CA LEU A 896 4.94 -42.68 26.60
C LEU A 896 4.68 -41.28 27.17
N PHE A 897 5.62 -40.73 27.95
CA PHE A 897 5.50 -39.39 28.51
C PHE A 897 5.70 -38.28 27.46
N GLY A 898 6.58 -38.50 26.47
CA GLY A 898 6.74 -37.63 25.30
C GLY A 898 5.49 -37.60 24.40
N MET A 899 4.84 -38.74 24.21
CA MET A 899 3.56 -38.82 23.48
C MET A 899 2.40 -38.18 24.27
N LEU A 900 2.38 -38.31 25.60
CA LEU A 900 1.41 -37.63 26.47
C LEU A 900 1.62 -36.10 26.44
N LEU A 901 2.87 -35.63 26.43
CA LEU A 901 3.24 -34.21 26.30
C LEU A 901 2.93 -33.65 24.91
N ALA A 902 3.16 -34.43 23.84
CA ALA A 902 2.77 -34.05 22.47
C ALA A 902 1.24 -34.00 22.30
N GLY A 903 0.52 -34.96 22.90
CA GLY A 903 -0.95 -34.96 22.96
C GLY A 903 -1.50 -33.76 23.74
N MET A 904 -0.95 -33.47 24.91
CA MET A 904 -1.30 -32.27 25.69
C MET A 904 -0.95 -30.97 24.93
N ALA A 905 0.20 -30.91 24.25
CA ALA A 905 0.59 -29.78 23.43
C ALA A 905 -0.38 -29.55 22.26
N LEU A 906 -0.88 -30.61 21.63
CA LEU A 906 -1.89 -30.52 20.56
C LEU A 906 -3.28 -30.13 21.11
N ILE A 907 -3.68 -30.62 22.28
CA ILE A 907 -4.92 -30.22 22.95
C ILE A 907 -4.85 -28.75 23.39
N PHE A 908 -3.71 -28.29 23.91
CA PHE A 908 -3.48 -26.87 24.26
C PHE A 908 -3.40 -25.98 23.02
N LEU A 909 -2.86 -26.47 21.90
CA LEU A 909 -2.88 -25.75 20.62
C LEU A 909 -4.32 -25.57 20.14
N TRP A 910 -5.13 -26.64 20.15
CA TRP A 910 -6.55 -26.62 19.81
C TRP A 910 -7.35 -25.69 20.75
N TRP A 911 -7.12 -25.78 22.08
CA TRP A 911 -7.75 -24.90 23.06
C TRP A 911 -7.34 -23.43 22.86
N SER A 912 -6.06 -23.15 22.60
CA SER A 912 -5.56 -21.78 22.36
C SER A 912 -6.16 -21.14 21.10
N THR A 913 -6.61 -21.94 20.14
CA THR A 913 -7.25 -21.45 18.92
C THR A 913 -8.74 -21.09 19.10
N ASN A 914 -9.38 -21.59 20.16
CA ASN A 914 -10.79 -21.32 20.47
C ASN A 914 -11.00 -20.28 21.59
N GLN A 915 -9.95 -19.85 22.29
CA GLN A 915 -10.00 -18.81 23.33
C GLN A 915 -10.06 -17.40 22.72
N LYS A 916 -11.06 -16.59 23.14
CA LYS A 916 -11.32 -15.24 22.60
C LYS A 916 -10.45 -14.13 23.22
N ARG A 917 -9.81 -14.35 24.37
CA ARG A 917 -8.97 -13.34 25.05
C ARG A 917 -7.49 -13.51 24.68
N SER A 918 -6.84 -12.39 24.36
CA SER A 918 -5.49 -12.35 23.76
C SER A 918 -4.33 -12.60 24.74
N GLY A 919 -4.56 -12.42 26.05
CA GLY A 919 -3.55 -12.63 27.11
C GLY A 919 -3.24 -14.10 27.34
N ASP A 920 -4.27 -14.90 27.63
CA ASP A 920 -4.14 -16.34 27.91
C ASP A 920 -3.55 -17.11 26.73
N ARG A 921 -3.85 -16.64 25.50
CA ARG A 921 -3.34 -17.22 24.26
C ARG A 921 -1.81 -17.13 24.13
N ARG A 922 -1.19 -16.04 24.60
CA ARG A 922 0.28 -15.88 24.54
C ARG A 922 0.97 -16.74 25.59
N LEU A 923 0.37 -16.85 26.78
CA LEU A 923 0.89 -17.71 27.84
C LEU A 923 0.83 -19.19 27.43
N LEU A 924 -0.31 -19.64 26.89
CA LEU A 924 -0.49 -21.00 26.35
C LEU A 924 0.47 -21.29 25.18
N GLN A 925 0.77 -20.30 24.35
CA GLN A 925 1.76 -20.43 23.27
C GLN A 925 3.19 -20.54 23.78
N ILE A 926 3.54 -19.81 24.85
CA ILE A 926 4.87 -19.90 25.49
C ILE A 926 5.01 -21.26 26.19
N ILE A 927 3.98 -21.74 26.88
CA ILE A 927 3.95 -23.07 27.50
C ILE A 927 4.05 -24.17 26.43
N PHE A 928 3.36 -24.00 25.29
CA PHE A 928 3.46 -24.91 24.14
C PHE A 928 4.89 -24.95 23.57
N VAL A 929 5.51 -23.79 23.34
CA VAL A 929 6.88 -23.72 22.83
C VAL A 929 7.84 -24.34 23.84
N LEU A 930 7.71 -24.06 25.14
CA LEU A 930 8.53 -24.64 26.19
C LEU A 930 8.36 -26.16 26.30
N ALA A 931 7.14 -26.67 26.22
CA ALA A 931 6.87 -28.11 26.21
C ALA A 931 7.48 -28.78 24.97
N LEU A 932 7.34 -28.15 23.79
CA LEU A 932 7.91 -28.64 22.54
C LEU A 932 9.45 -28.63 22.59
N THR A 933 10.07 -27.54 23.04
CA THR A 933 11.53 -27.48 23.22
C THR A 933 12.02 -28.44 24.29
N SER A 934 11.23 -28.71 25.35
CA SER A 934 11.61 -29.69 26.38
C SER A 934 11.53 -31.12 25.85
N SER A 935 10.50 -31.45 25.05
CA SER A 935 10.43 -32.76 24.35
C SER A 935 11.55 -32.94 23.32
N VAL A 936 11.95 -31.85 22.64
CA VAL A 936 13.09 -31.89 21.70
C VAL A 936 14.42 -31.97 22.44
N LEU A 937 14.62 -31.25 23.55
CA LEU A 937 15.84 -31.37 24.37
C LEU A 937 15.96 -32.73 25.07
N GLN A 938 14.84 -33.37 25.40
CA GLN A 938 14.80 -34.71 26.00
C GLN A 938 15.40 -35.78 25.07
N LEU A 939 15.33 -35.58 23.75
CA LEU A 939 15.98 -36.43 22.75
C LEU A 939 17.50 -36.26 22.72
N TRP A 940 18.04 -35.18 23.31
CA TRP A 940 19.45 -34.81 23.17
C TRP A 940 20.25 -34.94 24.48
N VAL A 941 19.68 -34.61 25.66
CA VAL A 941 20.37 -34.75 26.96
C VAL A 941 19.37 -35.05 28.08
N SER A 942 19.38 -36.28 28.60
CA SER A 942 18.42 -36.76 29.62
C SER A 942 18.62 -36.16 31.02
N SER A 943 19.78 -35.57 31.34
CA SER A 943 20.09 -34.98 32.65
C SER A 943 19.64 -33.51 32.81
N LEU A 944 19.57 -32.76 31.70
CA LEU A 944 19.02 -31.39 31.62
C LEU A 944 17.48 -31.38 31.72
N PHE A 945 16.86 -32.53 31.46
CA PHE A 945 15.41 -32.73 31.49
C PHE A 945 14.83 -32.63 32.90
N PHE A 946 15.46 -33.23 33.93
CA PHE A 946 14.94 -33.19 35.30
C PHE A 946 15.00 -31.78 35.92
N THR A 947 15.96 -30.95 35.53
CA THR A 947 16.09 -29.55 35.96
C THR A 947 15.10 -28.63 35.24
N LEU A 948 14.86 -28.84 33.94
CA LEU A 948 13.81 -28.13 33.20
C LEU A 948 12.40 -28.57 33.61
N LEU A 949 12.19 -29.84 33.96
CA LEU A 949 10.91 -30.35 34.47
C LEU A 949 10.61 -29.81 35.88
N ALA A 950 11.61 -29.71 36.76
CA ALA A 950 11.47 -29.06 38.07
C ALA A 950 11.15 -27.56 37.90
N LEU A 951 11.77 -26.89 36.92
CA LEU A 951 11.47 -25.50 36.58
C LEU A 951 10.05 -25.34 35.99
N LEU A 952 9.62 -26.26 35.12
CA LEU A 952 8.30 -26.23 34.50
C LEU A 952 7.18 -26.57 35.50
N ALA A 953 7.42 -27.52 36.42
CA ALA A 953 6.52 -27.84 37.53
C ALA A 953 6.42 -26.70 38.54
N LEU A 954 7.52 -25.98 38.79
CA LEU A 954 7.55 -24.78 39.63
C LEU A 954 6.82 -23.61 38.97
N ILE A 955 7.00 -23.39 37.67
CA ILE A 955 6.26 -22.38 36.90
C ILE A 955 4.76 -22.74 36.83
N MET A 956 4.41 -24.00 36.60
CA MET A 956 3.03 -24.50 36.63
C MET A 956 2.39 -24.35 38.01
N GLY A 957 3.12 -24.67 39.09
CA GLY A 957 2.65 -24.47 40.47
C GLY A 957 2.39 -23.01 40.81
N VAL A 958 3.27 -22.10 40.37
CA VAL A 958 3.11 -20.64 40.53
C VAL A 958 1.93 -20.10 39.70
N VAL A 959 1.73 -20.58 38.48
CA VAL A 959 0.63 -20.15 37.60
C VAL A 959 -0.72 -20.70 38.08
N ILE A 960 -0.77 -21.95 38.54
CA ILE A 960 -2.00 -22.54 39.12
C ILE A 960 -2.34 -21.85 40.46
N ALA A 961 -1.36 -21.53 41.31
CA ALA A 961 -1.58 -20.76 42.52
C ALA A 961 -2.01 -19.30 42.25
N ALA A 962 -1.47 -18.66 41.20
CA ALA A 962 -1.87 -17.32 40.77
C ALA A 962 -3.27 -17.30 40.14
N LEU A 963 -3.66 -18.36 39.43
CA LEU A 963 -4.98 -18.49 38.84
C LEU A 963 -6.05 -18.90 39.88
N SER A 964 -5.73 -19.76 40.85
CA SER A 964 -6.67 -20.13 41.93
C SER A 964 -6.92 -19.01 42.93
N THR A 965 -5.94 -18.11 43.12
CA THR A 965 -6.11 -16.88 43.93
C THR A 965 -6.90 -15.80 43.20
N SER A 966 -6.87 -15.79 41.86
CA SER A 966 -7.67 -14.87 41.04
C SER A 966 -9.13 -15.30 40.82
N SER A 967 -9.49 -16.53 41.23
CA SER A 967 -10.86 -17.06 41.16
C SER A 967 -11.59 -17.09 42.51
N MET A 968 -10.95 -16.65 43.60
CA MET A 968 -11.61 -16.38 44.90
C MET A 968 -11.75 -14.88 45.21
N LEU A 969 -11.42 -14.03 44.22
CA LEU A 969 -11.75 -12.60 44.12
C LEU A 969 -12.60 -12.41 42.86
#